data_AF-A0A1N6J6H7-F1
#
_entry.id   AF-A0A1N6J6H7-F1
#
_cell.length_a   1.000
_cell.length_b   1.000
_cell.length_c   1.000
_cell.angle_alpha   90.00
_cell.angle_beta   90.00
_cell.angle_gamma   90.00
#
_symmetry.space_group_name_H-M   'P 1'
#
loop_
_entity.id
_entity.type
_entity.pdbx_description
1 polymer ?
#
loop_
_entity_poly.entity_id
_entity_poly.type
_entity_poly.pdbx_seq_one_letter_code
_entity_poly.pdbx_strand_id
1 'polypeptide(L)'
;MSPEIAMSLSLAPGVIPVPGYSLTRLLGRGGFGEVWEAVAPGGVRVAMKFVRVNSHEAGPEERALEIVSNIRHPHLLDIQFAARVEDYLVIAMPLCEKSLWDRLRECREQGLAGLPHDELMGYMDEMASAVDYLNEPRHDAGDGHKVGVQHRDIKPHNIFLVGGSTRLADFGVAKILEGRAGEHTGNMSPHYVAPEVLDGRMCQQTDQYSLAMTYCHLRTGRLPFRGDSISQVIYAHLHQLADLSGLPEPEQRVVTRALAKVPDDRWPNCRAFVRALQAAAPREGVAQAYGAVGPLPMTVSPSRPETFAETRLASSAHQPPLLDSQTQSLYQAQGTTQRADAASPAPAARRGRTRLIGGGVVAVLLGCAAFALLPLLLRPRKDPRPPVAPQPAEARARPAGGEAQAVVPSESTPATPPSRQAEASLKPGQPEPPLAQTDDTPPPAAAGSGSTLPPVAPPSDRVRQSPELASLATPRTPEPEGDLAVKAQGLLKKYCYRCHGVRFEVPGYNVLDHDILVAKRGEEDQPYVVPGKPDESAMWDRIGVEKDMPPSGPKPSDAERALIGRWIEAGATFPTANPIDRPLKGEQDIVVAIRDYLRPLPASDRAFLRFFTIQNLYNNKSVSDDDLRLARAAVAKLINSLSWKTDIAVPKPIDREQTVFAIDLRDVGWDEHDRWNELLSHYPYGLKHDKRQDQATREAAKEVYTLAQTSMPYVRADWFVANASRPPLYHNLLEIPENLHVLEKKLDVDPCADFLRNKLVRAGFATSGVSSQNRLVDRHPASYGAYWKSYDFKKNEGTGNLFRFPLGPVFEGNPFMRQAFEHAGGEIVFNLPNGLQGYVLVDQKDRRIDVGPIEVVGDALKTAGTSAIVPGLSCMACHQLGIVPFKDTVREGLAVAGEAGEKVEMLYPEKPAMDRLIAKDQARYLKALEEATGTFLMQGEDREKSIRDFPESVGAIARAYLKDLGPEDVAAEFGVADPKEMVAMIRANKKLRQLGLAPLLAGAAIKRMDWDSLEGRAISTFQEAAHELGLGTPYRVY
;
A
#
# COMPACT_ATOMS: atom_id res chain seq x y z
N MET A 1 -44.63 -3.93 34.84
CA MET A 1 -43.52 -4.11 35.80
C MET A 1 -42.40 -3.19 35.36
N SER A 2 -41.65 -2.59 36.29
CA SER A 2 -40.45 -1.82 35.96
C SER A 2 -39.36 -2.76 35.42
N PRO A 3 -38.43 -2.30 34.57
CA PRO A 3 -37.22 -3.06 34.29
C PRO A 3 -36.41 -3.18 35.59
N GLU A 4 -35.98 -4.38 35.93
CA GLU A 4 -35.02 -4.58 37.02
C GLU A 4 -33.67 -4.04 36.59
N ILE A 5 -33.08 -3.17 37.42
CA ILE A 5 -31.71 -2.71 37.21
C ILE A 5 -30.79 -3.87 37.61
N ALA A 6 -30.19 -4.52 36.62
CA ALA A 6 -29.20 -5.57 36.85
C ALA A 6 -28.05 -5.00 37.72
N MET A 7 -27.92 -5.53 38.93
CA MET A 7 -26.91 -5.06 39.89
C MET A 7 -25.55 -5.65 39.52
N SER A 8 -24.76 -4.90 38.75
CA SER A 8 -23.40 -5.30 38.37
C SER A 8 -22.54 -5.62 39.60
N LEU A 9 -21.80 -6.73 39.55
CA LEU A 9 -20.95 -7.21 40.64
C LEU A 9 -19.99 -6.11 41.15
N SER A 10 -20.13 -5.77 42.43
CA SER A 10 -19.32 -4.75 43.11
C SER A 10 -18.07 -5.37 43.73
N LEU A 11 -16.89 -4.91 43.33
CA LEU A 11 -15.60 -5.38 43.84
C LEU A 11 -15.16 -4.51 45.02
N ALA A 12 -15.15 -5.08 46.22
CA ALA A 12 -14.78 -4.41 47.46
C ALA A 12 -14.15 -5.39 48.48
N PRO A 13 -13.39 -4.91 49.49
CA PRO A 13 -12.90 -5.76 50.56
C PRO A 13 -14.04 -6.48 51.30
N GLY A 14 -13.85 -7.77 51.60
CA GLY A 14 -14.84 -8.64 52.23
C GLY A 14 -15.87 -9.26 51.28
N VAL A 15 -15.89 -8.88 49.99
CA VAL A 15 -16.76 -9.52 48.99
C VAL A 15 -16.19 -10.89 48.61
N ILE A 16 -17.07 -11.87 48.39
CA ILE A 16 -16.73 -13.24 47.98
C ILE A 16 -17.32 -13.48 46.57
N PRO A 17 -16.63 -13.06 45.49
CA PRO A 17 -17.15 -13.18 44.13
C PRO A 17 -17.02 -14.60 43.56
N VAL A 18 -16.14 -15.43 44.11
CA VAL A 18 -16.04 -16.87 43.80
C VAL A 18 -16.15 -17.62 45.14
N PRO A 19 -16.94 -18.70 45.25
CA PRO A 19 -17.12 -19.43 46.51
C PRO A 19 -15.81 -19.79 47.20
N GLY A 20 -15.61 -19.29 48.42
CA GLY A 20 -14.41 -19.52 49.23
C GLY A 20 -13.23 -18.57 48.96
N TYR A 21 -13.35 -17.63 48.02
CA TYR A 21 -12.33 -16.60 47.74
C TYR A 21 -12.82 -15.23 48.21
N SER A 22 -12.28 -14.74 49.33
CA SER A 22 -12.66 -13.44 49.91
C SER A 22 -11.65 -12.35 49.55
N LEU A 23 -12.09 -11.26 48.91
CA LEU A 23 -11.24 -10.15 48.51
C LEU A 23 -10.73 -9.38 49.74
N THR A 24 -9.42 -9.15 49.86
CA THR A 24 -8.83 -8.39 50.97
C THR A 24 -8.46 -6.96 50.56
N ARG A 25 -7.88 -6.77 49.38
CA ARG A 25 -7.27 -5.48 48.98
C ARG A 25 -7.12 -5.37 47.46
N LEU A 26 -7.39 -4.19 46.90
CA LEU A 26 -7.07 -3.89 45.50
C LEU A 26 -5.53 -3.87 45.31
N LEU A 27 -5.01 -4.67 44.37
CA LEU A 27 -3.59 -4.70 44.00
C LEU A 27 -3.27 -3.69 42.90
N GLY A 28 -4.19 -3.52 41.93
CA GLY A 28 -4.03 -2.54 40.86
C GLY A 28 -5.22 -2.50 39.91
N ARG A 29 -5.24 -1.46 39.06
CA ARG A 29 -6.18 -1.31 37.94
C ARG A 29 -5.37 -1.04 36.68
N GLY A 30 -5.72 -1.69 35.58
CA GLY A 30 -5.09 -1.53 34.28
C GLY A 30 -6.11 -1.54 33.15
N GLY A 31 -5.64 -1.36 31.90
CA GLY A 31 -6.51 -1.28 30.72
C GLY A 31 -7.37 -2.53 30.42
N PHE A 32 -7.16 -3.62 31.16
CA PHE A 32 -7.92 -4.87 31.06
C PHE A 32 -8.78 -5.18 32.30
N GLY A 33 -8.86 -4.28 33.28
CA GLY A 33 -9.69 -4.44 34.48
C GLY A 33 -8.93 -4.32 35.80
N GLU A 34 -9.46 -4.97 36.85
CA GLU A 34 -8.98 -4.84 38.23
C GLU A 34 -8.29 -6.11 38.72
N VAL A 35 -7.19 -5.99 39.47
CA VAL A 35 -6.53 -7.11 40.14
C VAL A 35 -6.66 -6.91 41.65
N TRP A 36 -7.20 -7.91 42.33
CA TRP A 36 -7.45 -7.92 43.76
C TRP A 36 -6.65 -9.04 44.44
N GLU A 37 -6.17 -8.75 45.64
CA GLU A 37 -5.68 -9.74 46.59
C GLU A 37 -6.89 -10.44 47.22
N ALA A 38 -6.83 -11.77 47.35
CA ALA A 38 -7.88 -12.56 47.98
C ALA A 38 -7.30 -13.67 48.86
N VAL A 39 -8.09 -14.10 49.85
CA VAL A 39 -7.86 -15.31 50.63
C VAL A 39 -8.69 -16.44 50.04
N ALA A 40 -8.01 -17.45 49.51
CA ALA A 40 -8.55 -18.68 48.95
C ALA A 40 -8.88 -19.73 50.04
N PRO A 41 -9.58 -20.82 49.70
CA PRO A 41 -9.79 -21.95 50.61
C PRO A 41 -8.48 -22.46 51.21
N GLY A 42 -8.48 -22.74 52.51
CA GLY A 42 -7.25 -23.11 53.25
C GLY A 42 -6.39 -21.94 53.70
N GLY A 43 -6.79 -20.67 53.45
CA GLY A 43 -6.10 -19.48 53.95
C GLY A 43 -4.96 -18.97 53.08
N VAL A 44 -4.78 -19.54 51.89
CA VAL A 44 -3.72 -19.15 50.94
C VAL A 44 -4.06 -17.78 50.32
N ARG A 45 -3.09 -16.87 50.26
CA ARG A 45 -3.26 -15.57 49.57
C ARG A 45 -2.98 -15.72 48.07
N VAL A 46 -3.90 -15.23 47.26
CA VAL A 46 -3.86 -15.28 45.78
C VAL A 46 -4.10 -13.89 45.20
N ALA A 47 -3.76 -13.71 43.93
CA ALA A 47 -4.24 -12.59 43.13
C ALA A 47 -5.39 -13.06 42.23
N MET A 48 -6.44 -12.24 42.10
CA MET A 48 -7.60 -12.47 41.25
C MET A 48 -7.79 -11.28 40.31
N LYS A 49 -7.72 -11.53 39.01
CA LYS A 49 -7.90 -10.53 37.95
C LYS A 49 -9.32 -10.61 37.40
N PHE A 50 -10.00 -9.46 37.35
CA PHE A 50 -11.39 -9.29 36.93
C PHE A 50 -11.43 -8.50 35.62
N VAL A 51 -11.78 -9.17 34.52
CA VAL A 51 -11.82 -8.65 33.15
C VAL A 51 -13.28 -8.60 32.68
N ARG A 52 -13.78 -7.45 32.21
CA ARG A 52 -15.21 -7.31 31.82
C ARG A 52 -15.55 -8.03 30.50
N VAL A 53 -16.74 -8.62 30.43
CA VAL A 53 -17.24 -9.38 29.27
C VAL A 53 -18.68 -9.03 28.91
N ASN A 54 -18.88 -8.53 27.69
CA ASN A 54 -20.10 -7.81 27.28
C ASN A 54 -21.24 -8.71 26.72
N SER A 55 -21.11 -10.04 26.76
CA SER A 55 -21.99 -10.97 26.01
C SER A 55 -22.20 -12.28 26.75
N HIS A 56 -23.40 -12.54 27.28
CA HIS A 56 -23.69 -13.66 28.20
C HIS A 56 -23.49 -15.10 27.65
N GLU A 57 -23.13 -15.28 26.37
CA GLU A 57 -22.86 -16.59 25.77
C GLU A 57 -21.38 -17.01 25.88
N ALA A 58 -21.13 -18.32 25.77
CA ALA A 58 -19.81 -18.94 25.76
C ALA A 58 -19.15 -18.79 24.36
N GLY A 59 -18.06 -18.04 24.30
CA GLY A 59 -17.40 -17.64 23.04
C GLY A 59 -16.02 -18.27 22.79
N PRO A 60 -15.35 -17.89 21.69
CA PRO A 60 -13.95 -18.24 21.42
C PRO A 60 -13.00 -17.90 22.58
N GLU A 61 -13.35 -16.89 23.38
CA GLU A 61 -12.67 -16.52 24.63
C GLU A 61 -12.51 -17.69 25.60
N GLU A 62 -13.55 -18.52 25.77
CA GLU A 62 -13.55 -19.60 26.77
C GLU A 62 -12.68 -20.79 26.30
N ARG A 63 -12.71 -21.12 25.01
CA ARG A 63 -11.74 -22.08 24.42
C ARG A 63 -10.30 -21.56 24.47
N ALA A 64 -10.08 -20.26 24.27
CA ALA A 64 -8.75 -19.68 24.42
C ALA A 64 -8.25 -19.77 25.86
N LEU A 65 -9.13 -19.60 26.86
CA LEU A 65 -8.82 -19.86 28.27
C LEU A 65 -8.51 -21.33 28.55
N GLU A 66 -9.24 -22.29 27.97
CA GLU A 66 -8.97 -23.72 28.15
C GLU A 66 -7.55 -24.10 27.67
N ILE A 67 -7.15 -23.63 26.48
CA ILE A 67 -5.80 -23.86 25.93
C ILE A 67 -4.75 -23.28 26.88
N VAL A 68 -4.90 -21.99 27.23
CA VAL A 68 -3.92 -21.23 28.03
C VAL A 68 -3.82 -21.75 29.47
N SER A 69 -4.95 -22.14 30.07
CA SER A 69 -5.01 -22.67 31.44
C SER A 69 -4.39 -24.06 31.60
N ASN A 70 -4.05 -24.74 30.50
CA ASN A 70 -3.30 -26.00 30.50
C ASN A 70 -1.79 -25.83 30.24
N ILE A 71 -1.33 -24.63 29.86
CA ILE A 71 0.10 -24.36 29.63
C ILE A 71 0.83 -24.31 30.98
N ARG A 72 1.91 -25.09 31.14
CA ARG A 72 2.77 -25.11 32.34
C ARG A 72 4.23 -25.00 31.94
N HIS A 73 4.98 -24.11 32.59
CA HIS A 73 6.42 -23.91 32.39
C HIS A 73 7.01 -23.18 33.62
N PRO A 74 8.25 -23.50 34.07
CA PRO A 74 8.82 -22.93 35.31
C PRO A 74 8.91 -21.40 35.38
N HIS A 75 8.84 -20.71 34.23
CA HIS A 75 8.92 -19.25 34.12
C HIS A 75 7.66 -18.59 33.52
N LEU A 76 6.54 -19.32 33.44
CA LEU A 76 5.20 -18.75 33.21
C LEU A 76 4.45 -18.68 34.55
N LEU A 77 3.62 -17.66 34.76
CA LEU A 77 2.77 -17.59 35.96
C LEU A 77 1.61 -18.58 35.84
N ASP A 78 1.52 -19.52 36.78
CA ASP A 78 0.51 -20.58 36.74
C ASP A 78 -0.91 -20.01 36.98
N ILE A 79 -1.81 -20.21 36.03
CA ILE A 79 -3.25 -19.97 36.21
C ILE A 79 -3.80 -21.11 37.08
N GLN A 80 -4.33 -20.78 38.25
CA GLN A 80 -4.92 -21.76 39.19
C GLN A 80 -6.32 -22.18 38.72
N PHE A 81 -7.12 -21.19 38.31
CA PHE A 81 -8.34 -21.38 37.54
C PHE A 81 -8.69 -20.09 36.80
N ALA A 82 -9.48 -20.23 35.73
CA ALA A 82 -10.29 -19.16 35.17
C ALA A 82 -11.76 -19.56 35.30
N ALA A 83 -12.62 -18.62 35.67
CA ALA A 83 -14.06 -18.82 35.80
C ALA A 83 -14.81 -17.56 35.36
N ARG A 84 -16.09 -17.73 35.02
CA ARG A 84 -16.97 -16.62 34.67
C ARG A 84 -17.94 -16.33 35.81
N VAL A 85 -18.06 -15.07 36.18
CA VAL A 85 -18.91 -14.57 37.28
C VAL A 85 -19.57 -13.27 36.82
N GLU A 86 -20.87 -13.31 36.57
CA GLU A 86 -21.63 -12.18 35.98
C GLU A 86 -20.92 -11.65 34.71
N ASP A 87 -20.80 -10.32 34.60
CA ASP A 87 -20.09 -9.61 33.53
C ASP A 87 -18.55 -9.68 33.63
N TYR A 88 -17.98 -10.57 34.44
CA TYR A 88 -16.53 -10.72 34.62
C TYR A 88 -16.01 -12.12 34.28
N LEU A 89 -14.94 -12.14 33.49
CA LEU A 89 -13.95 -13.20 33.49
C LEU A 89 -13.02 -13.00 34.70
N VAL A 90 -12.95 -14.00 35.57
CA VAL A 90 -12.18 -14.02 36.81
C VAL A 90 -11.04 -15.02 36.69
N ILE A 91 -9.80 -14.57 36.79
CA ILE A 91 -8.59 -15.41 36.68
C ILE A 91 -7.82 -15.37 37.99
N ALA A 92 -7.63 -16.53 38.63
CA ALA A 92 -6.86 -16.65 39.87
C ALA A 92 -5.43 -17.16 39.61
N MET A 93 -4.46 -16.54 40.27
CA MET A 93 -3.03 -16.79 40.11
C MET A 93 -2.27 -16.61 41.44
N PRO A 94 -1.07 -17.19 41.61
CA PRO A 94 -0.23 -16.95 42.78
C PRO A 94 0.02 -15.47 43.04
N LEU A 95 -0.04 -15.06 44.30
CA LEU A 95 0.36 -13.70 44.70
C LEU A 95 1.88 -13.54 44.57
N CYS A 96 2.33 -12.73 43.61
CA CYS A 96 3.75 -12.49 43.33
C CYS A 96 4.35 -11.40 44.25
N GLU A 97 5.68 -11.34 44.34
CA GLU A 97 6.38 -10.42 45.26
C GLU A 97 6.43 -8.99 44.71
N LYS A 98 6.91 -8.83 43.47
CA LYS A 98 7.02 -7.56 42.74
C LYS A 98 7.17 -7.80 41.24
N SER A 99 6.99 -6.77 40.41
CA SER A 99 7.30 -6.83 38.98
C SER A 99 8.77 -6.45 38.69
N LEU A 100 9.29 -6.77 37.50
CA LEU A 100 10.58 -6.23 37.05
C LEU A 100 10.55 -4.71 36.84
N TRP A 101 9.36 -4.13 36.63
CA TRP A 101 9.16 -2.67 36.68
C TRP A 101 9.40 -2.09 38.08
N ASP A 102 8.90 -2.74 39.13
CA ASP A 102 9.20 -2.35 40.51
C ASP A 102 10.70 -2.51 40.83
N ARG A 103 11.31 -3.62 40.38
CA ARG A 103 12.77 -3.83 40.54
C ARG A 103 13.60 -2.76 39.81
N LEU A 104 13.16 -2.31 38.63
CA LEU A 104 13.77 -1.19 37.91
C LEU A 104 13.62 0.14 38.67
N ARG A 105 12.46 0.38 39.28
CA ARG A 105 12.25 1.55 40.15
C ARG A 105 13.20 1.53 41.35
N GLU A 106 13.31 0.39 42.04
CA GLU A 106 14.23 0.19 43.17
C GLU A 106 15.71 0.44 42.77
N CYS A 107 16.14 -0.04 41.59
CA CYS A 107 17.49 0.24 41.08
C CYS A 107 17.70 1.75 40.86
N ARG A 108 16.70 2.46 40.34
CA ARG A 108 16.78 3.91 40.09
C ARG A 108 16.71 4.75 41.36
N GLU A 109 15.97 4.30 42.38
CA GLU A 109 15.99 4.87 43.72
C GLU A 109 17.36 4.68 44.41
N GLN A 110 18.07 3.60 44.07
CA GLN A 110 19.48 3.35 44.46
C GLN A 110 20.51 4.09 43.58
N GLY A 111 20.06 4.95 42.64
CA GLY A 111 20.92 5.75 41.77
C GLY A 111 21.50 5.01 40.56
N LEU A 112 21.11 3.75 40.31
CA LEU A 112 21.52 3.00 39.12
C LEU A 112 20.71 3.42 37.89
N ALA A 113 21.31 3.34 36.70
CA ALA A 113 20.59 3.59 35.45
C ALA A 113 19.53 2.51 35.15
N GLY A 114 19.82 1.26 35.52
CA GLY A 114 18.98 0.09 35.32
C GLY A 114 19.43 -1.07 36.22
N LEU A 115 18.98 -2.29 35.92
CA LEU A 115 19.39 -3.49 36.64
C LEU A 115 20.88 -3.82 36.36
N PRO A 116 21.60 -4.41 37.34
CA PRO A 116 22.92 -5.01 37.12
C PRO A 116 22.89 -6.03 35.96
N HIS A 117 23.99 -6.13 35.20
CA HIS A 117 24.05 -6.98 34.01
C HIS A 117 23.77 -8.46 34.36
N ASP A 118 24.48 -9.05 35.31
CA ASP A 118 24.35 -10.47 35.65
C ASP A 118 22.95 -10.84 36.17
N GLU A 119 22.37 -9.98 37.01
CA GLU A 119 20.99 -10.11 37.50
C GLU A 119 20.00 -10.12 36.33
N LEU A 120 20.13 -9.14 35.42
CA LEU A 120 19.27 -9.03 34.25
C LEU A 120 19.47 -10.19 33.26
N MET A 121 20.69 -10.69 33.07
CA MET A 121 20.95 -11.80 32.16
C MET A 121 20.39 -13.13 32.67
N GLY A 122 20.31 -13.34 33.99
CA GLY A 122 19.55 -14.44 34.58
C GLY A 122 18.06 -14.36 34.22
N TYR A 123 17.43 -13.21 34.51
CA TYR A 123 16.02 -12.97 34.16
C TYR A 123 15.74 -13.09 32.66
N MET A 124 16.68 -12.69 31.79
CA MET A 124 16.52 -12.81 30.34
C MET A 124 16.57 -14.27 29.85
N ASP A 125 17.38 -15.14 30.45
CA ASP A 125 17.45 -16.56 30.04
C ASP A 125 16.17 -17.32 30.43
N GLU A 126 15.68 -17.07 31.66
CA GLU A 126 14.39 -17.56 32.15
C GLU A 126 13.22 -17.12 31.24
N MET A 127 13.18 -15.83 30.88
CA MET A 127 12.15 -15.26 30.00
C MET A 127 12.27 -15.76 28.56
N ALA A 128 13.47 -15.87 28.01
CA ALA A 128 13.68 -16.50 26.70
C ALA A 128 13.21 -17.96 26.71
N SER A 129 13.41 -18.68 27.82
CA SER A 129 12.88 -20.04 27.98
C SER A 129 11.35 -20.08 27.94
N ALA A 130 10.67 -19.13 28.60
CA ALA A 130 9.22 -19.05 28.62
C ALA A 130 8.60 -18.64 27.27
N VAL A 131 9.18 -17.62 26.63
CA VAL A 131 8.68 -17.04 25.38
C VAL A 131 8.87 -18.00 24.21
N ASP A 132 10.02 -18.69 24.12
CA ASP A 132 10.22 -19.72 23.10
C ASP A 132 9.27 -20.91 23.36
N TYR A 133 9.11 -21.33 24.62
CA TYR A 133 8.18 -22.41 24.97
C TYR A 133 6.72 -22.11 24.60
N LEU A 134 6.30 -20.85 24.73
CA LEU A 134 4.99 -20.36 24.27
C LEU A 134 4.87 -20.35 22.74
N ASN A 135 5.88 -19.83 22.03
CA ASN A 135 5.83 -19.64 20.57
C ASN A 135 6.02 -20.92 19.75
N GLU A 136 6.75 -21.92 20.26
CA GLU A 136 6.93 -23.21 19.58
C GLU A 136 5.58 -23.94 19.38
N PRO A 137 5.33 -24.57 18.21
CA PRO A 137 4.05 -25.21 17.91
C PRO A 137 3.88 -26.55 18.64
N ARG A 138 3.47 -26.49 19.91
CA ARG A 138 3.30 -27.66 20.80
C ARG A 138 2.04 -27.65 21.66
N HIS A 139 1.37 -26.51 21.79
CA HIS A 139 0.16 -26.39 22.62
C HIS A 139 -1.02 -26.98 21.85
N ASP A 140 -1.90 -27.71 22.53
CA ASP A 140 -3.06 -28.31 21.85
C ASP A 140 -4.16 -27.27 21.65
N ALA A 141 -4.72 -27.17 20.44
CA ALA A 141 -5.82 -26.26 20.15
C ALA A 141 -7.20 -26.81 20.57
N GLY A 142 -7.28 -28.03 21.11
CA GLY A 142 -8.52 -28.70 21.50
C GLY A 142 -9.18 -29.51 20.38
N ASP A 143 -8.53 -29.60 19.22
CA ASP A 143 -8.90 -30.42 18.07
C ASP A 143 -7.79 -31.43 17.68
N GLY A 144 -6.68 -31.46 18.43
CA GLY A 144 -5.50 -32.29 18.16
C GLY A 144 -4.39 -31.59 17.35
N HIS A 145 -4.63 -30.41 16.78
CA HIS A 145 -3.58 -29.63 16.14
C HIS A 145 -2.66 -28.97 17.18
N LYS A 146 -1.36 -28.89 16.86
CA LYS A 146 -0.36 -28.22 17.70
C LYS A 146 -0.08 -26.82 17.19
N VAL A 147 -0.25 -25.83 18.07
CA VAL A 147 -0.15 -24.40 17.76
C VAL A 147 0.88 -23.71 18.66
N GLY A 148 1.48 -22.64 18.14
CA GLY A 148 2.23 -21.67 18.93
C GLY A 148 1.28 -20.62 19.52
N VAL A 149 1.64 -20.04 20.67
CA VAL A 149 0.83 -19.04 21.38
C VAL A 149 1.67 -17.80 21.65
N GLN A 150 1.52 -16.77 20.81
CA GLN A 150 2.21 -15.48 21.00
C GLN A 150 1.68 -14.77 22.25
N HIS A 151 2.55 -14.08 22.97
CA HIS A 151 2.21 -13.33 24.18
C HIS A 151 1.71 -11.91 23.89
N ARG A 152 2.33 -11.20 22.93
CA ARG A 152 1.88 -9.91 22.36
C ARG A 152 1.97 -8.68 23.30
N ASP A 153 2.32 -8.87 24.58
CA ASP A 153 2.41 -7.79 25.58
C ASP A 153 3.59 -8.01 26.56
N ILE A 154 4.75 -8.44 26.05
CA ILE A 154 5.96 -8.64 26.86
C ILE A 154 6.55 -7.26 27.23
N LYS A 155 6.52 -6.96 28.53
CA LYS A 155 7.02 -5.70 29.11
C LYS A 155 7.39 -5.90 30.59
N PRO A 156 8.22 -5.03 31.19
CA PRO A 156 8.63 -5.12 32.61
C PRO A 156 7.50 -5.24 33.65
N HIS A 157 6.28 -4.80 33.31
CA HIS A 157 5.12 -4.84 34.21
C HIS A 157 4.47 -6.23 34.29
N ASN A 158 4.63 -7.06 33.24
CA ASN A 158 4.01 -8.39 33.12
C ASN A 158 4.99 -9.52 33.51
N ILE A 159 6.22 -9.18 33.90
CA ILE A 159 7.22 -10.12 34.39
C ILE A 159 7.35 -9.92 35.90
N PHE A 160 7.03 -10.96 36.67
CA PHE A 160 7.02 -10.95 38.12
C PHE A 160 8.16 -11.77 38.71
N LEU A 161 8.59 -11.41 39.92
CA LEU A 161 9.52 -12.21 40.73
C LEU A 161 8.75 -13.03 41.76
N VAL A 162 9.12 -14.31 41.85
CA VAL A 162 8.60 -15.29 42.82
C VAL A 162 9.75 -16.21 43.25
N GLY A 163 10.16 -16.12 44.52
CA GLY A 163 11.28 -16.90 45.06
C GLY A 163 12.64 -16.58 44.44
N GLY A 164 12.80 -15.39 43.84
CA GLY A 164 14.00 -14.95 43.12
C GLY A 164 14.01 -15.26 41.62
N SER A 165 13.12 -16.13 41.12
CA SER A 165 12.97 -16.44 39.69
C SER A 165 11.85 -15.63 39.03
N THR A 166 11.95 -15.42 37.73
CA THR A 166 10.94 -14.72 36.94
C THR A 166 9.75 -15.61 36.53
N ARG A 167 8.58 -14.97 36.45
CA ARG A 167 7.29 -15.53 36.03
C ARG A 167 6.58 -14.54 35.10
N LEU A 168 6.41 -14.93 33.84
CA LEU A 168 5.71 -14.14 32.82
C LEU A 168 4.19 -14.36 32.92
N ALA A 169 3.43 -13.27 33.03
CA ALA A 169 2.01 -13.25 33.31
C ALA A 169 1.20 -12.56 32.19
N ASP A 170 -0.13 -12.74 32.20
CA ASP A 170 -1.07 -12.21 31.19
C ASP A 170 -0.94 -12.76 29.76
N PHE A 171 -0.13 -13.80 29.55
CA PHE A 171 -0.16 -14.60 28.32
C PHE A 171 -1.57 -15.15 28.06
N GLY A 172 -1.98 -15.16 26.78
CA GLY A 172 -3.32 -15.62 26.36
C GLY A 172 -4.47 -14.63 26.61
N VAL A 173 -4.42 -13.81 27.66
CA VAL A 173 -5.46 -12.80 27.97
C VAL A 173 -5.60 -11.77 26.85
N ALA A 174 -4.51 -11.44 26.14
CA ALA A 174 -4.54 -10.60 24.95
C ALA A 174 -5.39 -11.21 23.80
N LYS A 175 -5.17 -12.49 23.48
CA LYS A 175 -5.88 -13.23 22.41
C LYS A 175 -7.40 -13.31 22.66
N ILE A 176 -7.80 -13.34 23.92
CA ILE A 176 -9.19 -13.32 24.39
C ILE A 176 -9.87 -11.96 24.14
N LEU A 177 -9.11 -10.87 24.08
CA LEU A 177 -9.64 -9.49 23.99
C LEU A 177 -9.56 -8.90 22.57
N GLU A 178 -8.67 -9.40 21.71
CA GLU A 178 -8.63 -9.06 20.27
C GLU A 178 -9.93 -9.40 19.53
N GLY A 179 -10.67 -10.42 19.96
CA GLY A 179 -11.95 -10.83 19.36
C GLY A 179 -13.09 -9.80 19.42
N ARG A 180 -12.83 -8.59 19.93
CA ARG A 180 -13.77 -7.47 20.08
C ARG A 180 -13.27 -6.15 19.45
N ALA A 181 -12.16 -6.20 18.73
CA ALA A 181 -11.35 -5.03 18.40
C ALA A 181 -11.70 -4.35 17.06
N GLY A 182 -12.85 -3.67 17.00
CA GLY A 182 -13.05 -2.60 16.00
C GLY A 182 -12.22 -1.34 16.29
N GLU A 183 -11.71 -1.19 17.51
CA GLU A 183 -11.03 0.00 18.02
C GLU A 183 -9.66 -0.39 18.62
N HIS A 184 -8.58 -0.22 17.86
CA HIS A 184 -7.23 -0.66 18.28
C HIS A 184 -6.14 0.43 18.21
N THR A 185 -6.39 1.53 18.94
CA THR A 185 -5.36 2.51 19.32
C THR A 185 -5.22 2.73 20.83
N GLY A 186 -6.22 2.33 21.65
CA GLY A 186 -6.24 2.62 23.09
C GLY A 186 -5.55 1.60 24.02
N ASN A 187 -5.45 0.33 23.62
CA ASN A 187 -5.22 -0.78 24.57
C ASN A 187 -3.96 -1.64 24.32
N MET A 188 -3.16 -1.31 23.32
CA MET A 188 -1.82 -1.91 23.16
C MET A 188 -0.79 -1.23 24.07
N SER A 189 0.39 -1.84 24.23
CA SER A 189 1.58 -1.20 24.81
C SER A 189 2.49 -0.67 23.69
N PRO A 190 2.22 0.52 23.10
CA PRO A 190 2.90 0.98 21.87
C PRO A 190 4.43 1.10 22.02
N HIS A 191 4.92 1.26 23.25
CA HIS A 191 6.34 1.32 23.59
C HIS A 191 7.11 -0.02 23.47
N TYR A 192 6.44 -1.15 23.23
CA TYR A 192 7.07 -2.48 23.14
C TYR A 192 6.61 -3.28 21.91
N VAL A 193 5.64 -2.76 21.15
CA VAL A 193 5.00 -3.46 20.02
C VAL A 193 6.00 -3.69 18.87
N ALA A 194 5.98 -4.87 18.26
CA ALA A 194 6.80 -5.14 17.08
C ALA A 194 6.16 -4.48 15.83
N PRO A 195 6.96 -3.99 14.86
CA PRO A 195 6.46 -3.29 13.67
C PRO A 195 5.34 -4.04 12.94
N GLU A 196 5.51 -5.35 12.73
CA GLU A 196 4.59 -6.19 11.98
C GLU A 196 3.19 -6.33 12.61
N VAL A 197 3.07 -6.14 13.94
CA VAL A 197 1.79 -6.21 14.65
C VAL A 197 0.88 -5.03 14.27
N LEU A 198 1.49 -3.89 13.92
CA LEU A 198 0.76 -2.71 13.45
C LEU A 198 0.17 -2.93 12.04
N ASP A 199 0.75 -3.85 11.26
CA ASP A 199 0.21 -4.35 9.98
C ASP A 199 -0.71 -5.58 10.16
N GLY A 200 -1.07 -5.95 11.39
CA GLY A 200 -1.89 -7.12 11.72
C GLY A 200 -1.19 -8.47 11.57
N ARG A 201 0.13 -8.49 11.32
CA ARG A 201 0.93 -9.70 11.12
C ARG A 201 1.62 -10.11 12.42
N MET A 202 1.81 -11.42 12.63
CA MET A 202 2.46 -11.95 13.84
C MET A 202 3.32 -13.18 13.51
N CYS A 203 4.45 -13.31 14.21
CA CYS A 203 5.40 -14.41 14.05
C CYS A 203 6.10 -14.72 15.38
N GLN A 204 6.90 -15.78 15.43
CA GLN A 204 7.71 -16.11 16.64
C GLN A 204 8.72 -15.00 17.00
N GLN A 205 9.20 -14.22 16.02
CA GLN A 205 10.12 -13.11 16.24
C GLN A 205 9.42 -11.80 16.70
N THR A 206 8.09 -11.78 16.78
CA THR A 206 7.30 -10.65 17.31
C THR A 206 7.56 -10.47 18.82
N ASP A 207 7.38 -11.54 19.59
CA ASP A 207 7.63 -11.51 21.03
C ASP A 207 9.12 -11.27 21.37
N GLN A 208 10.04 -11.69 20.50
CA GLN A 208 11.48 -11.40 20.63
C GLN A 208 11.76 -9.89 20.57
N TYR A 209 11.11 -9.15 19.67
CA TYR A 209 11.26 -7.70 19.59
C TYR A 209 10.79 -7.03 20.89
N SER A 210 9.64 -7.46 21.43
CA SER A 210 9.12 -6.99 22.72
C SER A 210 10.04 -7.35 23.90
N LEU A 211 10.68 -8.53 23.87
CA LEU A 211 11.70 -8.93 24.84
C LEU A 211 12.99 -8.08 24.71
N ALA A 212 13.41 -7.72 23.49
CA ALA A 212 14.56 -6.84 23.26
C ALA A 212 14.29 -5.40 23.74
N MET A 213 13.09 -4.86 23.47
CA MET A 213 12.64 -3.58 24.04
C MET A 213 12.60 -3.61 25.57
N THR A 214 12.13 -4.74 26.14
CA THR A 214 12.13 -5.00 27.59
C THR A 214 13.56 -5.04 28.16
N TYR A 215 14.49 -5.71 27.49
CA TYR A 215 15.91 -5.75 27.88
C TYR A 215 16.49 -4.33 27.95
N CYS A 216 16.37 -3.53 26.89
CA CYS A 216 16.88 -2.16 26.86
C CYS A 216 16.32 -1.30 28.00
N HIS A 217 15.03 -1.41 28.27
CA HIS A 217 14.38 -0.64 29.32
C HIS A 217 14.88 -1.03 30.72
N LEU A 218 15.01 -2.33 31.00
CA LEU A 218 15.56 -2.83 32.27
C LEU A 218 17.05 -2.52 32.42
N ARG A 219 17.82 -2.59 31.33
CA ARG A 219 19.29 -2.40 31.30
C ARG A 219 19.71 -0.95 31.46
N THR A 220 18.91 0.00 30.95
CA THR A 220 19.29 1.43 30.83
C THR A 220 18.35 2.43 31.50
N GLY A 221 17.17 1.99 31.94
CA GLY A 221 16.10 2.86 32.42
C GLY A 221 15.42 3.69 31.33
N ARG A 222 15.65 3.36 30.04
CA ARG A 222 15.17 4.10 28.86
C ARG A 222 14.67 3.12 27.79
N LEU A 223 13.65 3.55 27.05
CA LEU A 223 13.21 2.84 25.84
C LEU A 223 14.02 3.33 24.63
N PRO A 224 14.44 2.43 23.71
CA PRO A 224 15.16 2.80 22.49
C PRO A 224 14.36 3.66 21.49
N PHE A 225 13.03 3.63 21.58
CA PHE A 225 12.11 4.44 20.80
C PHE A 225 11.30 5.34 21.72
N ARG A 226 11.19 6.62 21.37
CA ARG A 226 10.62 7.68 22.22
C ARG A 226 9.90 8.69 21.34
N GLY A 227 8.88 9.32 21.89
CA GLY A 227 8.08 10.36 21.25
C GLY A 227 7.08 10.91 22.27
N ASP A 228 6.63 12.13 22.07
CA ASP A 228 5.77 12.85 23.02
C ASP A 228 4.28 12.46 22.88
N SER A 229 3.92 11.75 21.80
CA SER A 229 2.61 11.12 21.63
C SER A 229 2.70 9.68 21.12
N ILE A 230 1.64 8.89 21.32
CA ILE A 230 1.58 7.47 20.91
C ILE A 230 1.87 7.32 19.41
N SER A 231 1.36 8.23 18.57
CA SER A 231 1.61 8.23 17.12
C SER A 231 3.09 8.41 16.78
N GLN A 232 3.83 9.23 17.54
CA GLN A 232 5.27 9.39 17.37
C GLN A 232 6.04 8.13 17.81
N VAL A 233 5.60 7.45 18.87
CA VAL A 233 6.19 6.17 19.32
C VAL A 233 5.97 5.07 18.28
N ILE A 234 4.75 4.96 17.74
CA ILE A 234 4.41 4.05 16.63
C ILE A 234 5.27 4.36 15.41
N TYR A 235 5.38 5.63 15.02
CA TYR A 235 6.26 6.08 13.93
C TYR A 235 7.73 5.72 14.20
N ALA A 236 8.23 5.84 15.43
CA ALA A 236 9.58 5.46 15.80
C ALA A 236 9.81 3.93 15.72
N HIS A 237 8.85 3.15 16.20
CA HIS A 237 8.86 1.69 16.05
C HIS A 237 8.85 1.27 14.58
N LEU A 238 8.10 1.94 13.71
CA LEU A 238 8.08 1.65 12.27
C LEU A 238 9.34 2.13 11.50
N HIS A 239 9.86 3.33 11.80
CA HIS A 239 10.76 4.05 10.87
C HIS A 239 12.06 4.61 11.47
N GLN A 240 12.24 4.63 12.79
CA GLN A 240 13.46 5.18 13.40
C GLN A 240 14.49 4.09 13.72
N LEU A 241 15.76 4.48 13.79
CA LEU A 241 16.82 3.66 14.40
C LEU A 241 16.72 3.75 15.92
N ALA A 242 17.01 2.64 16.60
CA ALA A 242 16.97 2.53 18.05
C ALA A 242 18.07 3.38 18.73
N ASP A 243 17.71 4.21 19.72
CA ASP A 243 18.71 4.82 20.61
C ASP A 243 19.25 3.77 21.59
N LEU A 244 20.37 3.16 21.19
CA LEU A 244 21.10 2.18 21.99
C LEU A 244 22.32 2.79 22.70
N SER A 245 22.44 4.12 22.75
CA SER A 245 23.59 4.83 23.37
C SER A 245 23.79 4.53 24.86
N GLY A 246 22.74 4.04 25.54
CA GLY A 246 22.80 3.59 26.93
C GLY A 246 23.40 2.19 27.14
N LEU A 247 23.69 1.44 26.08
CA LEU A 247 24.27 0.09 26.12
C LEU A 247 25.77 0.10 25.77
N PRO A 248 26.59 -0.81 26.32
CA PRO A 248 27.92 -1.12 25.79
C PRO A 248 27.87 -1.52 24.31
N GLU A 249 28.84 -1.09 23.50
CA GLU A 249 28.88 -1.34 22.05
C GLU A 249 28.71 -2.83 21.65
N PRO A 250 29.25 -3.83 22.38
CA PRO A 250 28.95 -5.23 22.11
C PRO A 250 27.48 -5.61 22.28
N GLU A 251 26.81 -5.10 23.33
CA GLU A 251 25.36 -5.28 23.56
C GLU A 251 24.56 -4.57 22.44
N GLN A 252 24.98 -3.37 22.01
CA GLN A 252 24.32 -2.60 20.94
C GLN A 252 24.18 -3.42 19.65
N ARG A 253 25.23 -4.10 19.19
CA ARG A 253 25.17 -4.88 17.94
C ARG A 253 24.14 -6.02 18.00
N VAL A 254 24.04 -6.70 19.14
CA VAL A 254 23.10 -7.82 19.35
C VAL A 254 21.65 -7.33 19.38
N VAL A 255 21.42 -6.19 20.07
CA VAL A 255 20.11 -5.54 20.17
C VAL A 255 19.68 -4.92 18.85
N THR A 256 20.59 -4.28 18.09
CA THR A 256 20.29 -3.75 16.75
C THR A 256 19.70 -4.83 15.84
N ARG A 257 20.20 -6.07 15.91
CA ARG A 257 19.62 -7.20 15.18
C ARG A 257 18.25 -7.60 15.73
N ALA A 258 18.09 -7.70 17.04
CA ALA A 258 16.81 -8.07 17.66
C ALA A 258 15.68 -7.03 17.42
N LEU A 259 16.04 -5.76 17.19
CA LEU A 259 15.15 -4.66 16.85
C LEU A 259 15.07 -4.36 15.34
N ALA A 260 15.52 -5.28 14.48
CA ALA A 260 15.37 -5.14 13.03
C ALA A 260 13.87 -5.06 12.65
N LYS A 261 13.53 -4.18 11.70
CA LYS A 261 12.13 -3.94 11.31
C LYS A 261 11.49 -5.18 10.69
N VAL A 262 12.19 -5.83 9.76
CA VAL A 262 11.81 -7.12 9.18
C VAL A 262 12.04 -8.24 10.20
N PRO A 263 11.05 -9.13 10.47
CA PRO A 263 11.20 -10.21 11.45
C PRO A 263 12.30 -11.23 11.15
N ASP A 264 12.57 -11.52 9.88
CA ASP A 264 13.54 -12.55 9.48
C ASP A 264 15.01 -12.11 9.61
N ASP A 265 15.27 -10.79 9.64
CA ASP A 265 16.61 -10.24 9.94
C ASP A 265 16.99 -10.41 11.43
N ARG A 266 16.00 -10.63 12.31
CA ARG A 266 16.19 -10.79 13.76
C ARG A 266 16.90 -12.10 14.12
N TRP A 267 16.98 -12.45 15.40
CA TRP A 267 17.43 -13.78 15.81
C TRP A 267 16.32 -14.81 15.51
N PRO A 268 16.63 -16.12 15.36
CA PRO A 268 15.59 -17.11 15.06
C PRO A 268 14.60 -17.33 16.23
N ASN A 269 15.03 -17.09 17.47
CA ASN A 269 14.22 -17.21 18.68
C ASN A 269 14.86 -16.42 19.85
N CYS A 270 14.16 -16.31 20.98
CA CYS A 270 14.60 -15.53 22.14
C CYS A 270 15.85 -16.11 22.79
N ARG A 271 15.99 -17.45 22.86
CA ARG A 271 17.22 -18.09 23.39
C ARG A 271 18.44 -17.72 22.55
N ALA A 272 18.32 -17.63 21.23
CA ALA A 272 19.43 -17.21 20.36
C ALA A 272 19.83 -15.75 20.60
N PHE A 273 18.85 -14.84 20.76
CA PHE A 273 19.08 -13.44 21.14
C PHE A 273 19.80 -13.32 22.49
N VAL A 274 19.31 -14.00 23.53
CA VAL A 274 19.88 -13.91 24.89
C VAL A 274 21.27 -14.55 24.98
N ARG A 275 21.52 -15.67 24.30
CA ARG A 275 22.87 -16.24 24.18
C ARG A 275 23.84 -15.31 23.48
N ALA A 276 23.39 -14.56 22.47
CA ALA A 276 24.21 -13.56 21.82
C ALA A 276 24.54 -12.38 22.75
N LEU A 277 23.61 -11.95 23.62
CA LEU A 277 23.88 -10.97 24.68
C LEU A 277 24.90 -11.49 25.70
N GLN A 278 24.71 -12.71 26.21
CA GLN A 278 25.65 -13.38 27.13
C GLN A 278 27.06 -13.48 26.52
N ALA A 279 27.17 -13.80 25.22
CA ALA A 279 28.45 -13.87 24.50
C ALA A 279 29.09 -12.51 24.19
N ALA A 280 28.30 -11.42 24.21
CA ALA A 280 28.77 -10.06 23.98
C ALA A 280 29.24 -9.34 25.26
N ALA A 281 28.90 -9.87 26.44
CA ALA A 281 29.24 -9.28 27.73
C ALA A 281 30.76 -9.07 27.90
N PRO A 282 31.22 -7.90 28.39
CA PRO A 282 32.63 -7.70 28.75
C PRO A 282 33.03 -8.65 29.88
N ARG A 283 34.08 -9.45 29.67
CA ARG A 283 34.66 -10.29 30.73
C ARG A 283 35.46 -9.41 31.70
N GLU A 284 34.84 -8.96 32.78
CA GLU A 284 35.57 -8.34 33.89
C GLU A 284 36.50 -9.39 34.52
N GLY A 285 37.83 -9.23 34.35
CA GLY A 285 38.75 -10.35 34.62
C GLY A 285 40.25 -10.07 34.72
N VAL A 286 40.75 -8.87 34.38
CA VAL A 286 42.08 -8.40 34.85
C VAL A 286 42.04 -6.89 35.04
N ALA A 287 41.96 -6.43 36.29
CA ALA A 287 42.17 -5.04 36.66
C ALA A 287 43.13 -4.98 37.86
N GLN A 288 44.42 -4.72 37.59
CA GLN A 288 45.36 -4.38 38.67
C GLN A 288 46.49 -3.46 38.19
N ALA A 289 46.78 -2.48 39.04
CA ALA A 289 47.99 -1.65 39.07
C ALA A 289 48.38 -0.89 37.79
N TYR A 290 47.75 0.28 37.57
CA TYR A 290 48.53 1.50 37.32
C TYR A 290 48.00 2.67 38.17
N GLY A 291 48.75 3.02 39.22
CA GLY A 291 48.61 4.29 39.92
C GLY A 291 49.29 5.42 39.15
N ALA A 292 48.99 6.67 39.51
CA ALA A 292 49.54 7.84 38.84
C ALA A 292 51.05 8.04 39.12
N VAL A 293 51.79 8.57 38.13
CA VAL A 293 52.75 9.70 38.21
C VAL A 293 53.59 9.80 36.92
N GLY A 294 53.80 11.04 36.44
CA GLY A 294 55.03 11.43 35.72
C GLY A 294 55.07 11.28 34.19
N PRO A 295 55.67 12.25 33.45
CA PRO A 295 55.93 12.15 32.01
C PRO A 295 57.38 11.71 31.68
N LEU A 296 57.55 10.95 30.58
CA LEU A 296 58.70 10.86 29.62
C LEU A 296 60.15 10.77 30.16
N PRO A 297 61.02 9.88 29.63
CA PRO A 297 61.41 9.95 28.20
C PRO A 297 61.76 8.61 27.50
N MET A 298 62.22 8.71 26.24
CA MET A 298 62.64 7.59 25.37
C MET A 298 64.04 7.03 25.72
N THR A 299 64.32 5.75 25.36
CA THR A 299 65.69 5.29 25.02
C THR A 299 65.74 4.05 24.10
N VAL A 300 66.23 4.27 22.88
CA VAL A 300 67.19 3.46 22.08
C VAL A 300 67.25 1.91 22.22
N SER A 301 66.59 1.21 21.27
CA SER A 301 67.24 0.33 20.24
C SER A 301 67.92 -1.02 20.70
N PRO A 302 68.62 -1.84 19.84
CA PRO A 302 68.07 -3.17 19.47
C PRO A 302 69.05 -4.38 19.40
N SER A 303 68.55 -5.63 19.34
CA SER A 303 69.26 -6.76 18.65
C SER A 303 68.50 -8.10 18.50
N ARG A 304 68.31 -8.54 17.24
CA ARG A 304 68.43 -9.91 16.63
C ARG A 304 67.71 -11.18 17.21
N PRO A 305 67.64 -12.31 16.44
CA PRO A 305 66.71 -13.43 16.65
C PRO A 305 67.41 -14.78 17.00
N GLU A 306 66.84 -15.92 16.55
CA GLU A 306 67.24 -17.35 16.73
C GLU A 306 66.61 -18.04 17.97
N THR A 307 66.16 -19.31 17.97
CA THR A 307 65.97 -20.33 16.90
C THR A 307 64.90 -21.38 17.26
N PHE A 308 64.57 -22.26 16.30
CA PHE A 308 63.75 -23.48 16.39
C PHE A 308 63.90 -24.34 17.68
N ALA A 309 62.78 -24.96 18.09
CA ALA A 309 62.75 -26.36 18.53
C ALA A 309 61.34 -26.98 18.32
N GLU A 310 61.24 -28.06 17.55
CA GLU A 310 60.08 -28.96 17.57
C GLU A 310 60.24 -30.00 18.70
N THR A 311 59.15 -30.65 19.15
CA THR A 311 58.98 -32.12 19.05
C THR A 311 57.67 -32.63 19.70
N ARG A 312 56.79 -33.17 18.84
CA ARG A 312 55.96 -34.40 18.93
C ARG A 312 55.69 -35.05 20.30
N LEU A 313 54.44 -35.51 20.51
CA LEU A 313 53.98 -36.93 20.49
C LEU A 313 52.47 -36.98 20.88
N ALA A 314 51.55 -37.38 19.99
CA ALA A 314 51.01 -38.74 19.74
C ALA A 314 49.82 -39.12 20.68
N SER A 315 48.59 -39.31 20.16
CA SER A 315 47.98 -40.58 19.65
C SER A 315 47.31 -41.40 20.79
N SER A 316 46.19 -42.17 20.67
CA SER A 316 45.33 -42.65 19.56
C SER A 316 43.90 -42.91 20.13
N ALA A 317 42.78 -42.43 19.56
CA ALA A 317 41.92 -43.01 18.50
C ALA A 317 41.23 -44.38 18.78
N HIS A 318 39.87 -44.42 18.73
CA HIS A 318 39.06 -45.39 17.95
C HIS A 318 37.56 -45.01 17.81
N GLN A 319 36.85 -45.66 16.88
CA GLN A 319 35.48 -45.34 16.39
C GLN A 319 34.37 -46.24 17.01
N PRO A 320 33.08 -46.01 16.72
CA PRO A 320 32.42 -46.77 15.62
C PRO A 320 31.48 -45.87 14.73
N PRO A 321 30.39 -46.33 14.05
CA PRO A 321 30.35 -46.39 12.58
C PRO A 321 29.28 -45.50 11.88
N LEU A 322 29.16 -45.66 10.55
CA LEU A 322 28.41 -44.81 9.60
C LEU A 322 27.05 -45.41 9.10
N LEU A 323 26.35 -44.64 8.25
CA LEU A 323 25.12 -44.89 7.46
C LEU A 323 23.79 -44.41 8.12
N ASP A 324 22.88 -43.69 7.44
CA ASP A 324 22.95 -43.11 6.09
C ASP A 324 21.99 -41.90 5.87
N SER A 325 22.34 -41.07 4.88
CA SER A 325 21.46 -40.28 4.00
C SER A 325 20.81 -38.93 4.44
N GLN A 326 20.83 -38.01 3.45
CA GLN A 326 19.95 -36.86 3.18
C GLN A 326 20.09 -35.47 3.86
N THR A 327 19.84 -34.46 3.01
CA THR A 327 19.46 -33.05 3.23
C THR A 327 20.46 -32.00 3.78
N GLN A 328 20.81 -31.07 2.88
CA GLN A 328 20.93 -29.60 3.07
C GLN A 328 21.78 -29.03 4.23
N SER A 329 22.85 -28.28 3.92
CA SER A 329 22.75 -26.80 3.83
C SER A 329 24.08 -26.08 3.44
N LEU A 330 23.91 -25.04 2.62
CA LEU A 330 24.64 -23.77 2.46
C LEU A 330 25.99 -23.49 3.19
N TYR A 331 26.92 -22.87 2.44
CA TYR A 331 27.87 -21.79 2.83
C TYR A 331 28.69 -21.93 4.14
N GLN A 332 30.02 -21.81 4.17
CA GLN A 332 30.89 -20.85 3.45
C GLN A 332 32.30 -21.42 3.20
N ALA A 333 33.02 -20.83 2.23
CA ALA A 333 34.47 -20.87 2.17
C ALA A 333 35.01 -19.46 1.89
N GLN A 334 35.78 -18.87 2.82
CA GLN A 334 36.56 -17.67 2.56
C GLN A 334 38.02 -18.05 2.24
N GLY A 335 38.39 -17.93 0.97
CA GLY A 335 39.78 -17.96 0.53
C GLY A 335 40.50 -16.66 0.88
N THR A 336 41.79 -16.74 1.17
CA THR A 336 42.62 -15.60 1.60
C THR A 336 43.36 -14.94 0.43
N THR A 337 44.21 -13.95 0.75
CA THR A 337 45.10 -13.17 -0.15
C THR A 337 44.42 -12.01 -0.90
N GLN A 338 45.10 -10.90 -1.22
CA GLN A 338 46.51 -10.56 -1.04
C GLN A 338 46.71 -9.06 -0.74
N ARG A 339 47.85 -8.68 -0.14
CA ARG A 339 48.28 -7.27 0.03
C ARG A 339 49.10 -6.84 -1.20
N ALA A 340 48.98 -5.56 -1.56
CA ALA A 340 49.95 -4.82 -2.36
C ALA A 340 50.14 -3.41 -1.78
N ASP A 341 51.32 -2.83 -1.93
CA ASP A 341 51.74 -1.61 -1.25
C ASP A 341 51.50 -0.33 -2.08
N ALA A 342 51.38 0.83 -1.43
CA ALA A 342 52.42 1.88 -1.48
C ALA A 342 51.97 3.28 -1.00
N ALA A 343 52.83 3.88 -0.17
CA ALA A 343 53.16 5.31 -0.06
C ALA A 343 52.08 6.42 -0.24
N SER A 344 51.79 7.11 0.87
CA SER A 344 51.52 8.56 0.84
C SER A 344 52.79 9.33 0.44
N PRO A 345 52.66 10.58 -0.05
CA PRO A 345 53.24 11.65 0.76
C PRO A 345 52.39 12.92 0.90
N ALA A 346 52.64 13.61 2.00
CA ALA A 346 52.27 14.99 2.30
C ALA A 346 53.42 15.58 3.16
N PRO A 347 53.46 16.88 3.53
CA PRO A 347 52.60 17.99 3.15
C PRO A 347 53.38 19.20 2.56
N ALA A 348 52.67 20.26 2.17
CA ALA A 348 53.24 21.61 2.06
C ALA A 348 52.22 22.66 2.53
N ALA A 349 52.60 23.56 3.43
CA ALA A 349 51.73 24.56 4.02
C ALA A 349 52.29 25.98 3.87
N ARG A 350 51.43 26.99 3.74
CA ARG A 350 51.73 28.37 4.23
C ARG A 350 50.52 29.32 4.25
N ARG A 351 50.35 29.97 5.42
CA ARG A 351 49.88 31.36 5.66
C ARG A 351 48.56 31.83 5.00
N GLY A 352 47.54 32.07 5.83
CA GLY A 352 46.35 32.85 5.47
C GLY A 352 46.41 34.32 5.95
N ARG A 353 45.28 35.04 5.82
CA ARG A 353 45.01 36.34 6.47
C ARG A 353 43.49 36.56 6.66
N THR A 354 43.07 37.69 7.23
CA THR A 354 41.84 37.81 8.03
C THR A 354 40.83 38.88 7.57
N ARG A 355 39.53 38.62 7.83
CA ARG A 355 38.37 39.57 7.81
C ARG A 355 37.96 40.06 6.39
N LEU A 356 36.78 40.67 6.14
CA LEU A 356 35.81 41.37 7.01
C LEU A 356 34.33 41.14 6.57
N ILE A 357 33.42 42.10 6.84
CA ILE A 357 31.94 41.93 6.93
C ILE A 357 31.18 42.78 5.87
N GLY A 358 30.01 42.31 5.42
CA GLY A 358 28.96 43.09 4.74
C GLY A 358 28.52 42.47 3.40
N GLY A 359 27.25 42.52 2.95
CA GLY A 359 26.03 43.06 3.58
C GLY A 359 25.24 43.95 2.61
N GLY A 360 23.98 43.61 2.31
CA GLY A 360 23.09 44.44 1.46
C GLY A 360 21.99 43.65 0.74
N VAL A 361 20.79 44.24 0.66
CA VAL A 361 19.60 43.75 -0.05
C VAL A 361 19.14 44.83 -1.04
N VAL A 362 18.18 44.50 -1.91
CA VAL A 362 17.38 45.39 -2.81
C VAL A 362 17.90 45.53 -4.24
N ALA A 363 17.20 44.88 -5.19
CA ALA A 363 16.64 45.50 -6.39
C ALA A 363 15.75 44.50 -7.17
N VAL A 364 14.45 44.46 -6.83
CA VAL A 364 13.39 43.89 -7.69
C VAL A 364 12.53 45.07 -8.15
N LEU A 365 11.81 44.90 -9.28
CA LEU A 365 10.88 45.85 -9.90
C LEU A 365 11.51 46.93 -10.81
N LEU A 366 11.62 46.60 -12.10
CA LEU A 366 11.31 47.46 -13.25
C LEU A 366 11.35 46.60 -14.53
N GLY A 367 10.29 46.55 -15.35
CA GLY A 367 10.37 45.89 -16.67
C GLY A 367 9.08 45.32 -17.31
N CYS A 368 8.03 44.99 -16.55
CA CYS A 368 6.83 44.34 -17.10
C CYS A 368 5.82 45.32 -17.75
N ALA A 369 6.14 45.90 -18.92
CA ALA A 369 5.18 46.69 -19.71
C ALA A 369 5.59 46.92 -21.20
N ALA A 370 5.88 45.87 -21.97
CA ALA A 370 6.04 45.98 -23.44
C ALA A 370 5.72 44.67 -24.18
N PHE A 371 5.49 44.75 -25.49
CA PHE A 371 5.31 43.62 -26.42
C PHE A 371 4.06 42.72 -26.26
N ALA A 372 2.92 43.36 -26.00
CA ALA A 372 1.62 42.83 -26.41
C ALA A 372 1.07 43.59 -27.64
N LEU A 373 1.82 43.62 -28.77
CA LEU A 373 1.39 44.04 -30.13
C LEU A 373 2.56 44.06 -31.15
N LEU A 374 2.95 42.92 -31.75
CA LEU A 374 3.60 42.90 -33.09
C LEU A 374 3.55 41.56 -33.89
N PRO A 375 2.42 40.83 -34.00
CA PRO A 375 2.32 39.67 -34.89
C PRO A 375 2.02 40.06 -36.36
N LEU A 376 2.67 41.11 -36.88
CA LEU A 376 2.57 41.58 -38.26
C LEU A 376 3.95 42.02 -38.76
N LEU A 377 4.21 41.77 -40.05
CA LEU A 377 5.50 41.98 -40.74
C LEU A 377 6.64 41.05 -40.29
N LEU A 378 6.62 39.78 -40.73
CA LEU A 378 7.75 39.14 -41.42
C LEU A 378 7.33 37.79 -42.03
N ARG A 379 7.43 37.64 -43.36
CA ARG A 379 7.24 36.36 -44.07
C ARG A 379 8.61 35.77 -44.45
N PRO A 380 8.93 34.52 -44.08
CA PRO A 380 9.98 33.74 -44.75
C PRO A 380 9.58 33.35 -46.19
N ARG A 381 10.57 32.97 -47.01
CA ARG A 381 10.39 32.49 -48.40
C ARG A 381 10.45 30.96 -48.49
N LYS A 382 10.19 30.44 -49.69
CA LYS A 382 10.25 29.01 -50.10
C LYS A 382 11.59 28.32 -49.77
N ASP A 383 11.53 26.99 -49.78
CA ASP A 383 12.58 25.98 -49.56
C ASP A 383 13.92 26.24 -50.27
N PRO A 384 14.99 25.59 -49.77
CA PRO A 384 15.49 24.42 -50.50
C PRO A 384 15.40 23.09 -49.73
N ARG A 385 15.57 21.98 -50.46
CA ARG A 385 15.32 20.59 -50.03
C ARG A 385 16.36 20.05 -49.03
N PRO A 386 16.01 19.09 -48.15
CA PRO A 386 16.98 18.32 -47.37
C PRO A 386 17.79 17.32 -48.24
N PRO A 387 18.97 16.86 -47.76
CA PRO A 387 19.81 15.90 -48.46
C PRO A 387 19.30 14.45 -48.36
N VAL A 388 19.75 13.60 -49.30
CA VAL A 388 19.40 12.17 -49.39
C VAL A 388 20.43 11.32 -48.63
N ALA A 389 19.95 10.33 -47.87
CA ALA A 389 20.80 9.33 -47.19
C ALA A 389 21.24 8.20 -48.16
N PRO A 390 22.45 7.62 -48.01
CA PRO A 390 22.97 6.61 -48.93
C PRO A 390 22.33 5.23 -48.76
N GLN A 391 22.21 4.49 -49.86
CA GLN A 391 21.90 3.06 -49.85
C GLN A 391 23.17 2.22 -49.57
N PRO A 392 23.07 1.06 -48.90
CA PRO A 392 24.13 0.06 -48.91
C PRO A 392 24.22 -0.63 -50.28
N ALA A 393 25.43 -0.98 -50.71
CA ALA A 393 25.68 -1.57 -52.03
C ALA A 393 25.68 -3.12 -52.00
N GLU A 394 25.19 -3.73 -53.08
CA GLU A 394 25.29 -5.18 -53.31
C GLU A 394 26.72 -5.61 -53.65
N ALA A 395 27.15 -6.77 -53.16
CA ALA A 395 28.38 -7.44 -53.59
C ALA A 395 28.05 -8.78 -54.28
N ARG A 396 28.63 -9.02 -55.46
CA ARG A 396 28.34 -10.18 -56.31
C ARG A 396 29.18 -11.42 -55.94
N ALA A 397 28.57 -12.60 -56.06
CA ALA A 397 29.29 -13.88 -56.26
C ALA A 397 28.52 -14.83 -57.20
N ARG A 398 29.25 -15.72 -57.88
CA ARG A 398 28.82 -16.78 -58.82
C ARG A 398 30.00 -17.77 -58.98
N PRO A 399 29.80 -19.01 -59.47
CA PRO A 399 28.67 -19.93 -59.32
C PRO A 399 29.15 -21.38 -59.02
N ALA A 400 28.28 -22.39 -59.27
CA ALA A 400 28.51 -23.85 -59.22
C ALA A 400 28.66 -24.49 -57.82
N GLY A 401 28.24 -25.74 -57.59
CA GLY A 401 27.46 -26.65 -58.45
C GLY A 401 27.34 -28.07 -57.85
N GLY A 402 26.27 -28.80 -58.15
CA GLY A 402 26.01 -30.17 -57.65
C GLY A 402 24.51 -30.53 -57.64
N GLU A 403 24.17 -31.80 -57.81
CA GLU A 403 22.80 -32.27 -58.09
C GLU A 403 22.27 -33.25 -57.03
N ALA A 404 20.95 -33.20 -56.74
CA ALA A 404 20.15 -34.37 -56.36
C ALA A 404 18.63 -34.10 -56.50
N GLN A 405 17.90 -35.10 -57.01
CA GLN A 405 16.44 -35.20 -57.18
C GLN A 405 15.76 -35.63 -55.85
N ALA A 406 14.43 -35.61 -55.61
CA ALA A 406 13.19 -35.01 -56.14
C ALA A 406 12.11 -35.19 -55.01
N VAL A 407 10.86 -34.72 -55.00
CA VAL A 407 9.72 -34.82 -55.95
C VAL A 407 8.64 -33.78 -55.54
N VAL A 408 7.79 -33.33 -56.47
CA VAL A 408 6.62 -32.44 -56.23
C VAL A 408 5.32 -33.18 -56.60
N PRO A 409 4.17 -32.87 -55.96
CA PRO A 409 3.20 -31.96 -56.60
C PRO A 409 2.39 -31.09 -55.58
N SER A 410 1.71 -29.99 -55.92
CA SER A 410 1.81 -28.99 -57.00
C SER A 410 0.73 -27.92 -56.74
N GLU A 411 1.08 -26.64 -56.54
CA GLU A 411 0.11 -25.58 -56.26
C GLU A 411 -0.48 -24.90 -57.52
N SER A 412 -1.61 -24.20 -57.36
CA SER A 412 -2.19 -23.34 -58.40
C SER A 412 -2.52 -21.94 -57.84
N THR A 413 -1.81 -20.91 -58.32
CA THR A 413 -1.97 -19.49 -57.97
C THR A 413 -3.31 -18.88 -58.43
N PRO A 414 -3.80 -17.83 -57.74
CA PRO A 414 -3.74 -16.46 -58.30
C PRO A 414 -3.12 -15.46 -57.29
N ALA A 415 -2.30 -14.47 -57.67
CA ALA A 415 -2.44 -13.37 -58.64
C ALA A 415 -3.26 -12.15 -58.14
N THR A 416 -2.56 -11.06 -57.84
CA THR A 416 -3.10 -9.71 -57.51
C THR A 416 -3.72 -9.04 -58.75
N PRO A 417 -4.74 -8.16 -58.61
CA PRO A 417 -4.49 -6.71 -58.80
C PRO A 417 -5.38 -5.81 -57.86
N PRO A 418 -5.89 -4.60 -58.23
CA PRO A 418 -5.26 -3.35 -57.76
C PRO A 418 -6.23 -2.34 -57.09
N SER A 419 -5.73 -1.16 -56.74
CA SER A 419 -6.48 -0.03 -56.20
C SER A 419 -7.16 0.84 -57.27
N ARG A 420 -8.31 1.50 -56.94
CA ARG A 420 -8.71 2.83 -57.48
C ARG A 420 -10.03 3.42 -56.94
N GLN A 421 -9.95 4.71 -56.56
CA GLN A 421 -10.90 5.81 -56.83
C GLN A 421 -12.37 5.74 -56.31
N ALA A 422 -13.11 6.82 -56.52
CA ALA A 422 -14.36 7.18 -55.83
C ALA A 422 -15.38 7.90 -56.76
N GLU A 423 -16.52 8.29 -56.18
CA GLU A 423 -17.60 9.16 -56.71
C GLU A 423 -18.59 8.59 -57.76
N ALA A 424 -19.86 8.48 -57.37
CA ALA A 424 -21.07 8.76 -58.18
C ALA A 424 -22.33 8.80 -57.28
N SER A 425 -23.41 9.46 -57.72
CA SER A 425 -24.62 9.75 -56.92
C SER A 425 -25.89 9.04 -57.43
N LEU A 426 -26.91 8.84 -56.56
CA LEU A 426 -28.37 9.13 -56.75
C LEU A 426 -29.30 8.29 -55.83
N LYS A 427 -30.57 8.73 -55.65
CA LYS A 427 -31.64 8.09 -54.83
C LYS A 427 -32.56 7.17 -55.68
N PRO A 428 -33.30 6.21 -55.08
CA PRO A 428 -34.65 6.43 -54.48
C PRO A 428 -34.70 6.02 -52.97
N GLY A 429 -35.82 5.94 -52.23
CA GLY A 429 -37.26 6.22 -52.48
C GLY A 429 -38.14 5.87 -51.24
N GLN A 430 -39.47 5.96 -51.34
CA GLN A 430 -40.48 5.61 -50.30
C GLN A 430 -41.79 5.10 -50.94
N PRO A 431 -42.72 4.53 -50.13
CA PRO A 431 -44.13 4.96 -50.22
C PRO A 431 -44.79 5.32 -48.87
N GLU A 432 -45.72 6.27 -48.92
CA GLU A 432 -46.70 6.71 -47.90
C GLU A 432 -48.06 5.97 -48.10
N PRO A 433 -49.29 6.30 -47.56
CA PRO A 433 -49.83 7.51 -46.87
C PRO A 433 -50.80 7.18 -45.67
N PRO A 434 -51.75 8.04 -45.16
CA PRO A 434 -52.19 9.41 -45.53
C PRO A 434 -52.39 10.44 -44.38
N LEU A 435 -52.94 11.63 -44.72
CA LEU A 435 -53.00 12.90 -43.94
C LEU A 435 -54.42 13.37 -43.53
N ALA A 436 -54.52 14.31 -42.57
CA ALA A 436 -55.37 15.54 -42.54
C ALA A 436 -55.37 16.24 -41.15
N GLN A 437 -55.58 17.55 -40.92
CA GLN A 437 -55.53 18.81 -41.72
C GLN A 437 -55.53 20.07 -40.80
N THR A 438 -54.83 21.15 -41.20
CA THR A 438 -54.98 22.63 -40.92
C THR A 438 -55.19 23.17 -39.46
N ASP A 439 -55.05 24.46 -39.08
CA ASP A 439 -55.09 25.79 -39.76
C ASP A 439 -54.14 26.87 -39.13
N ASP A 440 -54.03 28.06 -39.78
CA ASP A 440 -53.11 29.19 -39.49
C ASP A 440 -53.64 30.31 -38.57
N THR A 441 -52.76 31.04 -37.84
CA THR A 441 -52.77 32.54 -37.74
C THR A 441 -51.52 33.14 -37.01
N PRO A 442 -50.99 34.33 -37.41
CA PRO A 442 -49.81 34.97 -36.77
C PRO A 442 -50.02 36.39 -36.18
N PRO A 443 -49.07 36.92 -35.37
CA PRO A 443 -49.01 38.34 -34.94
C PRO A 443 -47.89 39.17 -35.65
N PRO A 444 -48.02 40.52 -35.75
CA PRO A 444 -47.04 41.43 -36.38
C PRO A 444 -46.06 42.11 -35.39
N ALA A 445 -45.12 42.92 -35.93
CA ALA A 445 -44.04 43.58 -35.19
C ALA A 445 -44.09 45.14 -35.23
N ALA A 446 -43.27 45.80 -34.38
CA ALA A 446 -43.01 47.25 -34.40
C ALA A 446 -41.58 47.59 -33.92
N ALA A 447 -41.06 48.76 -34.31
CA ALA A 447 -39.75 49.33 -33.96
C ALA A 447 -39.92 50.68 -33.20
N GLY A 448 -38.93 51.37 -32.62
CA GLY A 448 -37.47 51.15 -32.46
C GLY A 448 -36.77 52.45 -31.97
N SER A 449 -35.43 52.44 -31.80
CA SER A 449 -34.54 53.58 -31.39
C SER A 449 -34.70 54.13 -29.94
N GLY A 450 -33.72 54.77 -29.29
CA GLY A 450 -32.26 54.88 -29.57
C GLY A 450 -31.53 56.06 -28.83
N SER A 451 -30.34 55.80 -28.25
CA SER A 451 -29.42 56.79 -27.57
C SER A 451 -29.94 57.38 -26.22
N THR A 452 -29.14 57.88 -25.26
CA THR A 452 -27.74 58.40 -25.19
C THR A 452 -26.96 57.97 -23.90
N LEU A 453 -25.70 58.42 -23.75
CA LEU A 453 -24.82 58.28 -22.54
C LEU A 453 -24.45 59.68 -21.95
N PRO A 454 -23.47 59.81 -21.03
CA PRO A 454 -23.60 59.96 -19.56
C PRO A 454 -23.29 61.42 -19.08
N PRO A 455 -23.03 61.72 -17.78
CA PRO A 455 -21.63 61.68 -17.27
C PRO A 455 -21.38 61.57 -15.73
N VAL A 456 -20.13 61.15 -15.37
CA VAL A 456 -19.28 61.68 -14.27
C VAL A 456 -19.58 61.38 -12.76
N ALA A 457 -18.49 61.21 -11.99
CA ALA A 457 -18.34 61.08 -10.52
C ALA A 457 -17.28 62.12 -10.04
N PRO A 458 -16.68 62.17 -8.81
CA PRO A 458 -16.77 61.37 -7.57
C PRO A 458 -17.07 62.32 -6.36
N PRO A 459 -16.58 62.18 -5.09
CA PRO A 459 -16.07 61.06 -4.27
C PRO A 459 -16.93 60.92 -2.96
N SER A 460 -16.51 60.52 -1.73
CA SER A 460 -15.28 59.97 -1.13
C SER A 460 -15.57 59.11 0.13
N ASP A 461 -14.50 58.52 0.69
CA ASP A 461 -14.22 58.23 2.11
C ASP A 461 -14.94 57.14 2.95
N ARG A 462 -14.08 56.53 3.78
CA ARG A 462 -14.34 55.49 4.77
C ARG A 462 -14.99 56.06 6.04
N VAL A 463 -16.00 55.38 6.59
CA VAL A 463 -16.20 55.30 8.06
C VAL A 463 -16.62 53.87 8.43
N ARG A 464 -16.03 53.30 9.50
CA ARG A 464 -16.55 52.10 10.18
C ARG A 464 -17.65 52.52 11.15
N GLN A 465 -18.82 51.88 11.12
CA GLN A 465 -19.66 51.76 12.31
C GLN A 465 -20.65 50.59 12.16
N SER A 466 -20.64 49.69 13.14
CA SER A 466 -21.79 48.82 13.44
C SER A 466 -22.90 49.69 14.06
N PRO A 467 -24.17 49.25 14.01
CA PRO A 467 -24.63 48.38 15.10
C PRO A 467 -25.52 47.22 14.62
N GLU A 468 -25.90 46.37 15.59
CA GLU A 468 -26.94 45.36 15.43
C GLU A 468 -28.32 45.98 15.13
N LEU A 469 -29.13 45.31 14.32
CA LEU A 469 -30.57 45.16 14.57
C LEU A 469 -31.10 43.97 13.79
N ALA A 470 -31.74 43.04 14.50
CA ALA A 470 -32.24 41.78 13.94
C ALA A 470 -33.69 41.89 13.44
N SER A 471 -34.15 40.81 12.80
CA SER A 471 -35.53 40.57 12.34
C SER A 471 -35.98 41.33 11.07
N LEU A 472 -36.01 40.60 9.95
CA LEU A 472 -37.28 40.13 9.36
C LEU A 472 -37.02 39.09 8.26
N ALA A 473 -36.63 37.88 8.66
CA ALA A 473 -36.62 36.71 7.79
C ALA A 473 -37.85 35.85 8.12
N THR A 474 -38.73 35.63 7.15
CA THR A 474 -39.81 34.64 7.30
C THR A 474 -39.20 33.24 7.42
N PRO A 475 -39.77 32.34 8.25
CA PRO A 475 -39.28 30.98 8.34
C PRO A 475 -39.53 30.27 7.01
N ARG A 476 -38.47 30.13 6.20
CA ARG A 476 -38.47 29.16 5.11
C ARG A 476 -38.61 27.78 5.73
N THR A 477 -39.48 26.94 5.17
CA THR A 477 -39.48 25.51 5.51
C THR A 477 -38.07 24.97 5.29
N PRO A 478 -37.51 24.17 6.22
CA PRO A 478 -36.22 23.55 6.00
C PRO A 478 -36.29 22.70 4.72
N GLU A 479 -35.33 22.90 3.80
CA GLU A 479 -35.15 21.97 2.70
C GLU A 479 -34.83 20.58 3.30
N PRO A 480 -35.42 19.48 2.81
CA PRO A 480 -35.10 18.16 3.32
C PRO A 480 -33.60 17.88 3.24
N GLU A 481 -33.00 17.37 4.32
CA GLU A 481 -31.54 17.23 4.46
C GLU A 481 -30.91 16.44 3.30
N GLY A 482 -31.59 15.39 2.81
CA GLY A 482 -31.15 14.61 1.65
C GLY A 482 -31.12 15.39 0.33
N ASP A 483 -32.02 16.34 0.12
CA ASP A 483 -32.04 17.21 -1.07
C ASP A 483 -30.90 18.25 -0.99
N LEU A 484 -30.67 18.82 0.19
CA LEU A 484 -29.52 19.69 0.46
C LEU A 484 -28.18 18.97 0.25
N ALA A 485 -28.05 17.73 0.72
CA ALA A 485 -26.86 16.89 0.55
C ALA A 485 -26.61 16.52 -0.93
N VAL A 486 -27.64 16.19 -1.70
CA VAL A 486 -27.52 15.94 -3.16
C VAL A 486 -27.04 17.20 -3.88
N LYS A 487 -27.66 18.35 -3.60
CA LYS A 487 -27.26 19.63 -4.18
C LYS A 487 -25.81 19.98 -3.84
N ALA A 488 -25.39 19.82 -2.59
CA ALA A 488 -24.01 20.09 -2.15
C ALA A 488 -22.98 19.17 -2.82
N GLN A 489 -23.25 17.85 -2.88
CA GLN A 489 -22.38 16.90 -3.57
C GLN A 489 -22.26 17.25 -5.07
N GLY A 490 -23.35 17.70 -5.71
CA GLY A 490 -23.34 18.19 -7.09
C GLY A 490 -22.43 19.41 -7.30
N LEU A 491 -22.42 20.36 -6.37
CA LEU A 491 -21.53 21.53 -6.42
C LEU A 491 -20.05 21.15 -6.19
N LEU A 492 -19.76 20.24 -5.27
CA LEU A 492 -18.39 19.74 -5.04
C LEU A 492 -17.89 18.93 -6.25
N LYS A 493 -18.74 18.12 -6.89
CA LYS A 493 -18.47 17.47 -8.19
C LYS A 493 -18.14 18.51 -9.29
N LYS A 494 -18.93 19.59 -9.38
CA LYS A 494 -18.80 20.66 -10.38
C LYS A 494 -17.54 21.51 -10.22
N TYR A 495 -17.16 21.87 -8.99
CA TYR A 495 -16.13 22.88 -8.73
C TYR A 495 -14.82 22.36 -8.12
N CYS A 496 -14.84 21.23 -7.40
CA CYS A 496 -13.71 20.80 -6.57
C CYS A 496 -13.13 19.43 -6.98
N TYR A 497 -14.00 18.48 -7.37
CA TYR A 497 -13.64 17.07 -7.53
C TYR A 497 -12.53 16.81 -8.56
N ARG A 498 -12.44 17.61 -9.64
CA ARG A 498 -11.36 17.45 -10.63
C ARG A 498 -9.97 17.62 -10.02
N CYS A 499 -9.79 18.57 -9.11
CA CYS A 499 -8.51 18.79 -8.42
C CYS A 499 -8.36 17.87 -7.20
N HIS A 500 -9.46 17.61 -6.48
CA HIS A 500 -9.48 16.92 -5.19
C HIS A 500 -10.34 15.64 -5.24
N GLY A 501 -9.96 14.67 -6.09
CA GLY A 501 -10.70 13.41 -6.25
C GLY A 501 -10.51 12.73 -7.61
N VAL A 502 -10.18 13.51 -8.65
CA VAL A 502 -9.58 12.99 -9.89
C VAL A 502 -8.05 13.14 -9.83
N ARG A 503 -7.53 14.38 -9.82
CA ARG A 503 -6.09 14.64 -9.96
C ARG A 503 -5.28 14.52 -8.67
N PHE A 504 -5.95 14.56 -7.51
CA PHE A 504 -5.34 14.55 -6.19
C PHE A 504 -4.21 15.59 -6.05
N GLU A 505 -4.48 16.82 -6.50
CA GLU A 505 -3.57 17.98 -6.42
C GLU A 505 -3.21 18.35 -4.95
N VAL A 506 -4.00 17.83 -3.99
CA VAL A 506 -3.60 17.64 -2.59
C VAL A 506 -3.55 16.12 -2.35
N PRO A 507 -2.38 15.53 -2.03
CA PRO A 507 -2.25 14.10 -1.78
C PRO A 507 -3.15 13.62 -0.63
N GLY A 508 -3.77 12.45 -0.78
CA GLY A 508 -4.67 11.88 0.22
C GLY A 508 -6.06 12.53 0.32
N TYR A 509 -6.33 13.64 -0.39
CA TYR A 509 -7.57 14.40 -0.24
C TYR A 509 -8.59 14.12 -1.37
N ASN A 510 -9.74 13.55 -0.99
CA ASN A 510 -10.91 13.38 -1.85
C ASN A 510 -12.09 14.19 -1.30
N VAL A 511 -12.58 15.15 -2.09
CA VAL A 511 -13.67 16.07 -1.69
C VAL A 511 -15.06 15.43 -1.70
N LEU A 512 -15.17 14.18 -2.16
CA LEU A 512 -16.42 13.39 -2.12
C LEU A 512 -16.33 12.23 -1.12
N ASP A 513 -15.26 12.15 -0.33
CA ASP A 513 -15.09 11.19 0.75
C ASP A 513 -15.37 11.88 2.08
N HIS A 514 -16.48 11.49 2.72
CA HIS A 514 -16.93 12.12 3.97
C HIS A 514 -15.89 11.98 5.08
N ASP A 515 -15.28 10.81 5.22
CA ASP A 515 -14.41 10.50 6.35
C ASP A 515 -13.08 11.27 6.21
N ILE A 516 -12.59 11.44 4.99
CA ILE A 516 -11.45 12.31 4.68
C ILE A 516 -11.77 13.79 4.91
N LEU A 517 -13.01 14.24 4.68
CA LEU A 517 -13.43 15.63 4.94
C LEU A 517 -13.46 15.97 6.43
N VAL A 518 -14.02 15.07 7.27
CA VAL A 518 -14.24 15.32 8.71
C VAL A 518 -13.10 14.86 9.61
N ALA A 519 -12.15 14.07 9.09
CA ALA A 519 -10.95 13.67 9.84
C ALA A 519 -10.09 14.88 10.26
N LYS A 520 -9.57 14.84 11.49
CA LYS A 520 -8.52 15.77 11.94
C LYS A 520 -7.24 15.52 11.16
N ARG A 521 -6.59 16.60 10.73
CA ARG A 521 -5.38 16.54 9.89
C ARG A 521 -4.07 16.63 10.70
N GLY A 522 -4.18 16.86 12.01
CA GLY A 522 -3.09 16.84 12.98
C GLY A 522 -3.61 17.13 14.39
N GLU A 523 -2.70 17.40 15.34
CA GLU A 523 -3.07 17.88 16.68
C GLU A 523 -3.46 19.38 16.65
N GLU A 524 -2.83 20.18 15.76
CA GLU A 524 -3.11 21.62 15.59
C GLU A 524 -4.06 21.93 14.41
N ASP A 525 -4.29 20.97 13.50
CA ASP A 525 -4.82 21.25 12.17
C ASP A 525 -6.29 20.82 12.02
N GLN A 526 -7.21 21.79 11.83
CA GLN A 526 -8.66 21.57 11.72
C GLN A 526 -9.03 20.65 10.53
N PRO A 527 -10.10 19.85 10.62
CA PRO A 527 -10.67 19.12 9.47
C PRO A 527 -10.94 20.02 8.26
N TYR A 528 -11.07 19.42 7.07
CA TYR A 528 -11.50 20.18 5.89
C TYR A 528 -12.93 20.70 6.06
N VAL A 529 -13.79 19.90 6.70
CA VAL A 529 -15.14 20.28 7.12
C VAL A 529 -15.36 19.84 8.57
N VAL A 530 -15.85 20.76 9.40
CA VAL A 530 -16.31 20.49 10.77
C VAL A 530 -17.84 20.46 10.73
N PRO A 531 -18.47 19.28 10.88
CA PRO A 531 -19.93 19.15 10.91
C PRO A 531 -20.60 20.12 11.88
N GLY A 532 -21.63 20.82 11.41
CA GLY A 532 -22.37 21.84 12.14
C GLY A 532 -21.69 23.22 12.20
N LYS A 533 -20.48 23.41 11.64
CA LYS A 533 -19.70 24.64 11.80
C LYS A 533 -18.96 25.09 10.52
N PRO A 534 -19.59 25.91 9.67
CA PRO A 534 -18.91 26.51 8.51
C PRO A 534 -17.66 27.30 8.91
N ASP A 535 -17.75 28.13 9.95
CA ASP A 535 -16.66 29.04 10.36
C ASP A 535 -15.53 28.35 11.17
N GLU A 536 -15.59 27.02 11.34
CA GLU A 536 -14.46 26.18 11.80
C GLU A 536 -14.00 25.19 10.70
N SER A 537 -14.48 25.33 9.46
CA SER A 537 -14.21 24.41 8.33
C SER A 537 -13.21 24.99 7.34
N ALA A 538 -12.01 24.41 7.23
CA ALA A 538 -10.94 24.90 6.35
C ALA A 538 -11.23 24.86 4.82
N MET A 539 -12.33 24.21 4.40
CA MET A 539 -12.92 24.33 3.06
C MET A 539 -13.70 25.65 2.89
N TRP A 540 -14.46 26.06 3.90
CA TRP A 540 -15.37 27.20 3.85
C TRP A 540 -14.63 28.51 3.60
N ASP A 541 -13.50 28.70 4.28
CA ASP A 541 -12.62 29.86 4.15
C ASP A 541 -12.00 30.02 2.76
N ARG A 542 -11.99 28.97 1.93
CA ARG A 542 -11.34 28.96 0.61
C ARG A 542 -12.31 28.95 -0.55
N ILE A 543 -13.46 28.29 -0.41
CA ILE A 543 -14.39 28.05 -1.51
C ILE A 543 -15.10 29.34 -1.95
N GLY A 544 -14.99 29.66 -3.24
CA GLY A 544 -15.45 30.91 -3.85
C GLY A 544 -14.47 32.09 -3.73
N VAL A 545 -13.43 32.00 -2.89
CA VAL A 545 -12.57 33.15 -2.56
C VAL A 545 -11.66 33.55 -3.72
N GLU A 546 -11.39 34.85 -3.85
CA GLU A 546 -10.57 35.41 -4.91
C GLU A 546 -9.16 34.80 -4.92
N LYS A 547 -8.74 34.27 -6.08
CA LYS A 547 -7.49 33.49 -6.28
C LYS A 547 -7.25 32.25 -5.39
N ASP A 548 -8.21 31.80 -4.56
CA ASP A 548 -8.11 30.54 -3.80
C ASP A 548 -8.86 29.39 -4.51
N MET A 549 -10.00 28.90 -4.00
CA MET A 549 -10.68 27.72 -4.58
C MET A 549 -11.99 28.04 -5.34
N PRO A 550 -12.20 27.51 -6.56
CA PRO A 550 -11.21 26.86 -7.42
C PRO A 550 -10.18 27.87 -7.98
N PRO A 551 -8.90 27.46 -8.17
CA PRO A 551 -7.83 28.34 -8.63
C PRO A 551 -7.88 28.62 -10.14
N SER A 552 -8.66 27.84 -10.90
CA SER A 552 -8.94 28.07 -12.32
C SER A 552 -10.32 27.52 -12.70
N GLY A 553 -10.97 28.14 -13.69
CA GLY A 553 -12.34 27.81 -14.10
C GLY A 553 -13.41 28.71 -13.43
N PRO A 554 -14.70 28.42 -13.67
CA PRO A 554 -15.79 29.15 -13.03
C PRO A 554 -15.84 28.86 -11.53
N LYS A 555 -16.25 29.85 -10.73
CA LYS A 555 -16.43 29.72 -9.28
C LYS A 555 -17.91 29.47 -8.93
N PRO A 556 -18.23 28.89 -7.77
CA PRO A 556 -19.58 28.94 -7.23
C PRO A 556 -20.01 30.39 -7.02
N SER A 557 -21.23 30.71 -7.44
CA SER A 557 -21.90 31.97 -7.09
C SER A 557 -22.17 32.05 -5.58
N ASP A 558 -22.47 33.24 -5.05
CA ASP A 558 -22.77 33.41 -3.61
C ASP A 558 -23.91 32.50 -3.12
N ALA A 559 -24.89 32.21 -3.98
CA ALA A 559 -25.99 31.29 -3.69
C ALA A 559 -25.55 29.82 -3.66
N GLU A 560 -24.64 29.41 -4.55
CA GLU A 560 -24.04 28.07 -4.54
C GLU A 560 -23.09 27.91 -3.34
N ARG A 561 -22.31 28.94 -3.00
CA ARG A 561 -21.48 28.97 -1.78
C ARG A 561 -22.37 28.85 -0.55
N ALA A 562 -23.42 29.66 -0.42
CA ALA A 562 -24.37 29.60 0.70
C ALA A 562 -25.08 28.23 0.81
N LEU A 563 -25.24 27.48 -0.28
CA LEU A 563 -25.75 26.11 -0.23
C LEU A 563 -24.75 25.16 0.45
N ILE A 564 -23.47 25.24 0.10
CA ILE A 564 -22.40 24.45 0.73
C ILE A 564 -22.27 24.82 2.22
N GLY A 565 -22.40 26.10 2.58
CA GLY A 565 -22.44 26.54 3.98
C GLY A 565 -23.55 25.86 4.78
N ARG A 566 -24.79 25.93 4.29
CA ARG A 566 -25.94 25.26 4.93
C ARG A 566 -25.81 23.74 5.00
N TRP A 567 -25.15 23.12 4.03
CA TRP A 567 -24.84 21.69 4.09
C TRP A 567 -23.85 21.35 5.21
N ILE A 568 -22.84 22.21 5.46
CA ILE A 568 -21.96 22.07 6.63
C ILE A 568 -22.74 22.27 7.93
N GLU A 569 -23.62 23.28 8.01
CA GLU A 569 -24.51 23.51 9.16
C GLU A 569 -25.41 22.28 9.44
N ALA A 570 -25.91 21.62 8.40
CA ALA A 570 -26.69 20.38 8.47
C ALA A 570 -25.85 19.10 8.75
N GLY A 571 -24.60 19.25 9.21
CA GLY A 571 -23.74 18.13 9.61
C GLY A 571 -22.88 17.52 8.49
N ALA A 572 -22.81 18.15 7.32
CA ALA A 572 -21.93 17.78 6.19
C ALA A 572 -22.11 16.35 5.65
N THR A 573 -23.26 15.71 5.88
CA THR A 573 -23.53 14.36 5.41
C THR A 573 -23.66 14.33 3.88
N PHE A 574 -23.04 13.35 3.23
CA PHE A 574 -23.37 13.05 1.83
C PHE A 574 -24.63 12.18 1.76
N PRO A 575 -25.37 12.20 0.64
CA PRO A 575 -26.45 11.24 0.43
C PRO A 575 -25.87 9.83 0.48
N THR A 576 -26.46 8.96 1.28
CA THR A 576 -26.45 7.53 0.95
C THR A 576 -26.98 7.39 -0.47
N ALA A 577 -26.26 6.66 -1.32
CA ALA A 577 -26.65 6.52 -2.72
C ALA A 577 -28.08 5.96 -2.80
N ASN A 578 -28.99 6.72 -3.41
CA ASN A 578 -30.37 6.28 -3.62
C ASN A 578 -30.34 4.91 -4.33
N PRO A 579 -30.88 3.83 -3.74
CA PRO A 579 -30.73 2.49 -4.29
C PRO A 579 -31.20 2.43 -5.75
N ILE A 580 -30.27 2.23 -6.67
CA ILE A 580 -30.54 2.20 -8.10
C ILE A 580 -31.18 0.85 -8.42
N ASP A 581 -32.48 0.87 -8.67
CA ASP A 581 -33.23 -0.36 -8.94
C ASP A 581 -32.97 -0.83 -10.38
N ARG A 582 -32.07 -1.81 -10.51
CA ARG A 582 -31.73 -2.49 -11.77
C ARG A 582 -32.31 -3.91 -11.77
N PRO A 583 -32.75 -4.45 -12.93
CA PRO A 583 -33.16 -5.85 -13.03
C PRO A 583 -32.00 -6.79 -12.71
N LEU A 584 -32.07 -7.50 -11.57
CA LEU A 584 -31.00 -8.34 -11.06
C LEU A 584 -30.54 -9.39 -12.09
N LYS A 585 -29.22 -9.57 -12.22
CA LYS A 585 -28.57 -10.61 -13.03
C LYS A 585 -28.09 -11.75 -12.14
N GLY A 586 -28.37 -13.00 -12.53
CA GLY A 586 -27.86 -14.20 -11.88
C GLY A 586 -26.67 -14.83 -12.61
N GLU A 587 -26.05 -15.84 -12.00
CA GLU A 587 -25.03 -16.69 -12.64
C GLU A 587 -25.53 -17.30 -13.97
N GLN A 588 -26.82 -17.58 -14.07
CA GLN A 588 -27.45 -18.09 -15.30
C GLN A 588 -27.34 -17.10 -16.46
N ASP A 589 -27.49 -15.79 -16.22
CA ASP A 589 -27.35 -14.76 -17.26
C ASP A 589 -25.93 -14.74 -17.82
N ILE A 590 -24.91 -14.82 -16.96
CA ILE A 590 -23.49 -14.86 -17.36
C ILE A 590 -23.22 -16.08 -18.25
N VAL A 591 -23.60 -17.27 -17.78
CA VAL A 591 -23.34 -18.53 -18.49
C VAL A 591 -24.12 -18.58 -19.81
N VAL A 592 -25.34 -18.06 -19.86
CA VAL A 592 -26.14 -17.97 -21.11
C VAL A 592 -25.52 -16.96 -22.09
N ALA A 593 -25.10 -15.78 -21.64
CA ALA A 593 -24.46 -14.79 -22.48
C ALA A 593 -23.14 -15.32 -23.09
N ILE A 594 -22.30 -15.96 -22.28
CA ILE A 594 -21.06 -16.60 -22.74
C ILE A 594 -21.36 -17.71 -23.77
N ARG A 595 -22.34 -18.58 -23.48
CA ARG A 595 -22.76 -19.66 -24.41
C ARG A 595 -23.18 -19.11 -25.76
N ASP A 596 -24.09 -18.14 -25.78
CA ASP A 596 -24.68 -17.64 -27.01
C ASP A 596 -23.73 -16.72 -27.79
N TYR A 597 -22.72 -16.15 -27.12
CA TYR A 597 -21.56 -15.51 -27.77
C TYR A 597 -20.60 -16.52 -28.42
N LEU A 598 -20.31 -17.67 -27.76
CA LEU A 598 -19.37 -18.67 -28.26
C LEU A 598 -19.93 -19.53 -29.41
N ARG A 599 -21.23 -19.84 -29.38
CA ARG A 599 -21.94 -20.69 -30.37
C ARG A 599 -21.68 -20.33 -31.84
N PRO A 600 -21.83 -19.07 -32.31
CA PRO A 600 -21.65 -18.71 -33.72
C PRO A 600 -20.19 -18.64 -34.18
N LEU A 601 -19.21 -18.73 -33.27
CA LEU A 601 -17.79 -18.51 -33.59
C LEU A 601 -17.10 -19.79 -34.07
N PRO A 602 -16.01 -19.71 -34.87
CA PRO A 602 -15.24 -20.88 -35.27
C PRO A 602 -14.60 -21.59 -34.06
N ALA A 603 -14.48 -22.91 -34.12
CA ALA A 603 -13.92 -23.70 -33.01
C ALA A 603 -12.44 -23.37 -32.71
N SER A 604 -11.71 -22.83 -33.69
CA SER A 604 -10.34 -22.32 -33.57
C SER A 604 -10.22 -21.12 -32.64
N ASP A 605 -11.28 -20.32 -32.48
CA ASP A 605 -11.22 -19.05 -31.74
C ASP A 605 -11.81 -19.19 -30.34
N ARG A 606 -12.83 -20.04 -30.17
CA ARG A 606 -13.49 -20.27 -28.86
C ARG A 606 -12.52 -20.69 -27.75
N ALA A 607 -11.48 -21.47 -28.08
CA ALA A 607 -10.48 -21.94 -27.12
C ALA A 607 -9.65 -20.81 -26.49
N PHE A 608 -9.48 -19.68 -27.19
CA PHE A 608 -8.71 -18.52 -26.75
C PHE A 608 -9.57 -17.43 -26.09
N LEU A 609 -10.90 -17.54 -26.15
CA LEU A 609 -11.79 -16.56 -25.56
C LEU A 609 -11.93 -16.77 -24.05
N ARG A 610 -11.77 -15.67 -23.29
CA ARG A 610 -11.99 -15.58 -21.85
C ARG A 610 -12.84 -14.36 -21.53
N PHE A 611 -13.40 -14.34 -20.33
CA PHE A 611 -14.43 -13.35 -19.99
C PHE A 611 -14.21 -12.70 -18.62
N PHE A 612 -14.64 -11.45 -18.51
CA PHE A 612 -14.68 -10.70 -17.25
C PHE A 612 -16.12 -10.31 -16.95
N THR A 613 -16.53 -10.31 -15.68
CA THR A 613 -17.87 -9.86 -15.29
C THR A 613 -17.87 -8.82 -14.18
N ILE A 614 -18.78 -7.85 -14.30
CA ILE A 614 -19.12 -6.84 -13.27
C ILE A 614 -20.52 -7.08 -12.68
N GLN A 615 -21.10 -8.28 -12.86
CA GLN A 615 -22.48 -8.60 -12.43
C GLN A 615 -22.72 -8.33 -10.93
N ASN A 616 -21.74 -8.59 -10.06
CA ASN A 616 -21.82 -8.25 -8.64
C ASN A 616 -21.89 -6.72 -8.39
N LEU A 617 -21.15 -5.91 -9.15
CA LEU A 617 -21.21 -4.44 -9.07
C LEU A 617 -22.53 -3.92 -9.64
N TYR A 618 -23.02 -4.52 -10.74
CA TYR A 618 -24.29 -4.15 -11.37
C TYR A 618 -25.49 -4.41 -10.46
N ASN A 619 -25.49 -5.56 -9.77
CA ASN A 619 -26.50 -5.93 -8.77
C ASN A 619 -26.45 -5.06 -7.51
N ASN A 620 -25.31 -4.43 -7.20
CA ASN A 620 -25.18 -3.58 -6.02
C ASN A 620 -25.88 -2.24 -6.26
N LYS A 621 -26.98 -2.03 -5.56
CA LYS A 621 -27.85 -0.85 -5.71
C LYS A 621 -27.18 0.47 -5.28
N SER A 622 -26.02 0.42 -4.59
CA SER A 622 -25.23 1.61 -4.24
C SER A 622 -24.25 2.05 -5.33
N VAL A 623 -23.92 1.18 -6.29
CA VAL A 623 -22.94 1.43 -7.37
C VAL A 623 -23.63 2.18 -8.51
N SER A 624 -23.08 3.31 -8.95
CA SER A 624 -23.65 4.13 -10.04
C SER A 624 -23.28 3.62 -11.44
N ASP A 625 -23.99 4.09 -12.47
CA ASP A 625 -23.65 3.73 -13.86
C ASP A 625 -22.27 4.27 -14.28
N ASP A 626 -21.79 5.35 -13.66
CA ASP A 626 -20.43 5.86 -13.83
C ASP A 626 -19.38 4.97 -13.16
N ASP A 627 -19.68 4.40 -11.99
CA ASP A 627 -18.81 3.39 -11.35
C ASP A 627 -18.73 2.12 -12.22
N LEU A 628 -19.84 1.72 -12.86
CA LEU A 628 -19.84 0.61 -13.82
C LEU A 628 -19.02 0.94 -15.07
N ARG A 629 -19.07 2.17 -15.59
CA ARG A 629 -18.20 2.63 -16.70
C ARG A 629 -16.73 2.64 -16.28
N LEU A 630 -16.44 3.07 -15.05
CA LEU A 630 -15.08 3.07 -14.48
C LEU A 630 -14.55 1.65 -14.28
N ALA A 631 -15.39 0.69 -13.86
CA ALA A 631 -15.03 -0.72 -13.76
C ALA A 631 -14.66 -1.33 -15.13
N ARG A 632 -15.45 -1.05 -16.17
CA ARG A 632 -15.16 -1.45 -17.57
C ARG A 632 -13.81 -0.88 -18.04
N ALA A 633 -13.59 0.41 -17.80
CA ALA A 633 -12.34 1.08 -18.11
C ALA A 633 -11.13 0.54 -17.32
N ALA A 634 -11.34 0.10 -16.07
CA ALA A 634 -10.27 -0.47 -15.24
C ALA A 634 -9.80 -1.84 -15.76
N VAL A 635 -10.73 -2.72 -16.15
CA VAL A 635 -10.40 -4.00 -16.79
C VAL A 635 -9.65 -3.77 -18.10
N ALA A 636 -10.15 -2.88 -18.96
CA ALA A 636 -9.55 -2.59 -20.24
C ALA A 636 -8.14 -1.97 -20.12
N LYS A 637 -7.94 -1.05 -19.16
CA LYS A 637 -6.61 -0.51 -18.84
C LYS A 637 -5.67 -1.59 -18.33
N LEU A 638 -6.09 -2.38 -17.33
CA LEU A 638 -5.19 -3.31 -16.65
C LEU A 638 -4.75 -4.45 -17.57
N ILE A 639 -5.65 -5.03 -18.37
CA ILE A 639 -5.29 -6.10 -19.33
C ILE A 639 -4.20 -5.62 -20.31
N ASN A 640 -4.32 -4.40 -20.83
CA ASN A 640 -3.31 -3.84 -21.74
C ASN A 640 -2.02 -3.40 -21.02
N SER A 641 -2.10 -3.02 -19.74
CA SER A 641 -0.93 -2.84 -18.87
C SER A 641 -0.26 -4.16 -18.43
N LEU A 642 -0.87 -5.32 -18.72
CA LEU A 642 -0.37 -6.68 -18.50
C LEU A 642 -0.06 -7.39 -19.83
N SER A 643 0.30 -6.61 -20.86
CA SER A 643 0.50 -7.08 -22.23
C SER A 643 1.78 -6.51 -22.85
N TRP A 644 2.50 -7.35 -23.58
CA TRP A 644 3.65 -6.97 -24.43
C TRP A 644 3.26 -6.84 -25.91
N LYS A 645 1.95 -6.82 -26.23
CA LYS A 645 1.47 -6.64 -27.61
C LYS A 645 1.54 -5.17 -28.02
N THR A 646 1.57 -4.94 -29.33
CA THR A 646 1.67 -3.61 -29.96
C THR A 646 0.36 -2.83 -29.99
N ASP A 647 -0.75 -3.54 -29.95
CA ASP A 647 -2.09 -3.00 -30.17
C ASP A 647 -2.91 -3.06 -28.88
N ILE A 648 -3.90 -2.17 -28.76
CA ILE A 648 -4.77 -2.09 -27.59
C ILE A 648 -5.99 -2.98 -27.81
N ALA A 649 -6.13 -4.01 -26.98
CA ALA A 649 -7.25 -4.95 -27.00
C ALA A 649 -8.35 -4.50 -26.03
N VAL A 650 -9.44 -3.92 -26.55
CA VAL A 650 -10.57 -3.46 -25.72
C VAL A 650 -11.56 -4.62 -25.50
N PRO A 651 -11.84 -5.05 -24.25
CA PRO A 651 -12.77 -6.14 -23.97
C PRO A 651 -14.19 -5.84 -24.50
N LYS A 652 -14.75 -6.75 -25.28
CA LYS A 652 -16.01 -6.55 -25.99
C LYS A 652 -17.20 -6.96 -25.11
N PRO A 653 -18.16 -6.07 -24.79
CA PRO A 653 -19.39 -6.46 -24.11
C PRO A 653 -20.19 -7.50 -24.93
N ILE A 654 -20.74 -8.52 -24.26
CA ILE A 654 -21.49 -9.61 -24.91
C ILE A 654 -22.98 -9.63 -24.57
N ASP A 655 -23.39 -8.91 -23.52
CA ASP A 655 -24.77 -8.72 -23.09
C ASP A 655 -25.22 -7.25 -23.22
N ARG A 656 -26.54 -7.03 -23.26
CA ARG A 656 -27.13 -5.69 -23.44
C ARG A 656 -26.79 -4.72 -22.31
N GLU A 657 -26.77 -5.22 -21.08
CA GLU A 657 -26.50 -4.44 -19.87
C GLU A 657 -24.98 -4.21 -19.67
N GLN A 658 -24.15 -4.78 -20.53
CA GLN A 658 -22.68 -4.75 -20.48
C GLN A 658 -22.19 -5.16 -19.09
N THR A 659 -22.56 -6.35 -18.65
CA THR A 659 -22.17 -6.99 -17.39
C THR A 659 -21.12 -8.10 -17.61
N VAL A 660 -20.92 -8.57 -18.84
CA VAL A 660 -19.92 -9.56 -19.23
C VAL A 660 -19.18 -9.10 -20.49
N PHE A 661 -17.85 -9.27 -20.50
CA PHE A 661 -16.96 -8.84 -21.59
C PHE A 661 -16.09 -10.00 -22.06
N ALA A 662 -15.95 -10.18 -23.37
CA ALA A 662 -15.02 -11.12 -23.98
C ALA A 662 -13.66 -10.46 -24.25
N ILE A 663 -12.57 -11.21 -24.03
CA ILE A 663 -11.23 -10.93 -24.53
C ILE A 663 -10.71 -12.17 -25.25
N ASP A 664 -9.91 -11.99 -26.29
CA ASP A 664 -9.12 -13.07 -26.90
C ASP A 664 -7.71 -13.05 -26.29
N LEU A 665 -7.25 -14.19 -25.75
CA LEU A 665 -5.92 -14.26 -25.13
C LEU A 665 -4.79 -13.97 -26.13
N ARG A 666 -5.01 -14.20 -27.43
CA ARG A 666 -4.03 -13.93 -28.50
C ARG A 666 -3.81 -12.44 -28.72
N ASP A 667 -4.85 -11.62 -28.55
CA ASP A 667 -4.77 -10.16 -28.69
C ASP A 667 -3.92 -9.51 -27.59
N VAL A 668 -3.75 -10.20 -26.46
CA VAL A 668 -2.99 -9.75 -25.28
C VAL A 668 -1.72 -10.56 -25.02
N GLY A 669 -1.47 -11.62 -25.80
CA GLY A 669 -0.28 -12.49 -25.69
C GLY A 669 -0.26 -13.31 -24.40
N TRP A 670 -1.42 -13.79 -23.95
CA TRP A 670 -1.60 -14.60 -22.74
C TRP A 670 -1.74 -16.10 -23.04
N ASP A 671 -1.92 -16.45 -24.32
CA ASP A 671 -2.03 -17.80 -24.86
C ASP A 671 -0.69 -18.55 -24.89
N GLU A 672 0.42 -17.84 -25.12
CA GLU A 672 1.77 -18.42 -25.22
C GLU A 672 2.30 -19.03 -23.91
N HIS A 673 1.81 -18.55 -22.75
CA HIS A 673 2.37 -18.85 -21.42
C HIS A 673 1.30 -19.24 -20.38
N ASP A 674 0.12 -19.67 -20.82
CA ASP A 674 -1.03 -20.08 -19.97
C ASP A 674 -1.35 -19.10 -18.82
N ARG A 675 -1.25 -17.79 -19.10
CA ARG A 675 -1.43 -16.73 -18.10
C ARG A 675 -2.85 -16.68 -17.52
N TRP A 676 -3.81 -17.35 -18.15
CA TRP A 676 -5.14 -17.54 -17.60
C TRP A 676 -5.16 -18.51 -16.42
N ASN A 677 -4.45 -19.64 -16.48
CA ASN A 677 -4.40 -20.56 -15.36
C ASN A 677 -3.55 -20.01 -14.20
N GLU A 678 -2.51 -19.21 -14.51
CA GLU A 678 -1.81 -18.38 -13.51
C GLU A 678 -2.76 -17.41 -12.80
N LEU A 679 -3.66 -16.74 -13.52
CA LEU A 679 -4.69 -15.91 -12.89
C LEU A 679 -5.67 -16.73 -12.04
N LEU A 680 -6.07 -17.92 -12.51
CA LEU A 680 -7.01 -18.80 -11.80
C LEU A 680 -6.41 -19.44 -10.52
N SER A 681 -5.09 -19.60 -10.42
CA SER A 681 -4.44 -20.13 -9.20
C SER A 681 -4.66 -19.23 -7.98
N HIS A 682 -4.97 -17.95 -8.21
CA HIS A 682 -5.27 -16.97 -7.18
C HIS A 682 -6.76 -16.62 -7.06
N TYR A 683 -7.66 -17.21 -7.87
CA TYR A 683 -9.05 -16.74 -8.03
C TYR A 683 -10.04 -17.29 -6.98
N PRO A 684 -10.55 -16.49 -6.03
CA PRO A 684 -11.30 -16.98 -4.89
C PRO A 684 -12.81 -17.04 -5.10
N TYR A 685 -13.33 -16.57 -6.24
CA TYR A 685 -14.77 -16.57 -6.55
C TYR A 685 -15.18 -17.67 -7.56
N GLY A 686 -14.29 -18.62 -7.86
CA GLY A 686 -14.55 -19.64 -8.89
C GLY A 686 -15.68 -20.61 -8.52
N LEU A 687 -16.79 -20.57 -9.26
CA LEU A 687 -17.93 -21.48 -9.10
C LEU A 687 -18.19 -22.27 -10.39
N LYS A 688 -18.34 -23.59 -10.26
CA LYS A 688 -18.67 -24.50 -11.36
C LYS A 688 -20.13 -24.91 -11.31
N HIS A 689 -20.78 -24.79 -12.47
CA HIS A 689 -22.24 -24.90 -12.63
C HIS A 689 -22.69 -26.20 -13.30
N ASP A 690 -21.77 -27.10 -13.66
CA ASP A 690 -22.03 -28.41 -14.28
C ASP A 690 -22.87 -29.37 -13.39
N LYS A 691 -23.04 -29.01 -12.12
CA LYS A 691 -23.78 -29.75 -11.09
C LYS A 691 -24.96 -28.96 -10.49
N ARG A 692 -25.35 -27.82 -11.06
CA ARG A 692 -26.56 -27.08 -10.66
C ARG A 692 -27.80 -27.98 -10.73
N GLN A 693 -28.70 -27.83 -9.77
CA GLN A 693 -30.00 -28.53 -9.79
C GLN A 693 -30.88 -28.05 -10.94
N ASP A 694 -30.92 -26.73 -11.16
CA ASP A 694 -31.50 -26.15 -12.37
C ASP A 694 -30.84 -26.73 -13.63
N GLN A 695 -31.69 -27.15 -14.56
CA GLN A 695 -31.29 -27.77 -15.81
C GLN A 695 -30.73 -26.75 -16.81
N ALA A 696 -31.31 -25.56 -16.89
CA ALA A 696 -30.93 -24.56 -17.90
C ALA A 696 -29.51 -24.05 -17.69
N THR A 697 -29.17 -23.65 -16.45
CA THR A 697 -27.82 -23.26 -16.05
C THR A 697 -26.84 -24.42 -16.21
N ARG A 698 -27.21 -25.64 -15.80
CA ARG A 698 -26.35 -26.83 -15.86
C ARG A 698 -25.95 -27.20 -17.28
N GLU A 699 -26.89 -27.18 -18.22
CA GLU A 699 -26.65 -27.52 -19.61
C GLU A 699 -25.86 -26.42 -20.32
N ALA A 700 -26.22 -25.15 -20.09
CA ALA A 700 -25.47 -24.00 -20.60
C ALA A 700 -24.01 -24.02 -20.09
N ALA A 701 -23.77 -24.34 -18.82
CA ALA A 701 -22.42 -24.41 -18.25
C ALA A 701 -21.56 -25.50 -18.88
N LYS A 702 -22.11 -26.71 -19.07
CA LYS A 702 -21.40 -27.82 -19.74
C LYS A 702 -21.08 -27.48 -21.18
N GLU A 703 -21.99 -26.82 -21.90
CA GLU A 703 -21.74 -26.35 -23.25
C GLU A 703 -20.63 -25.29 -23.26
N VAL A 704 -20.69 -24.28 -22.39
CA VAL A 704 -19.66 -23.23 -22.24
C VAL A 704 -18.28 -23.82 -21.94
N TYR A 705 -18.15 -24.75 -20.99
CA TYR A 705 -16.86 -25.36 -20.66
C TYR A 705 -16.28 -26.18 -21.82
N THR A 706 -17.16 -26.80 -22.62
CA THR A 706 -16.77 -27.55 -23.82
C THR A 706 -16.34 -26.61 -24.96
N LEU A 707 -17.06 -25.51 -25.16
CA LEU A 707 -16.76 -24.52 -26.21
C LEU A 707 -15.47 -23.73 -25.90
N ALA A 708 -15.30 -23.24 -24.67
CA ALA A 708 -14.15 -22.45 -24.23
C ALA A 708 -12.91 -23.29 -23.85
N GLN A 709 -13.05 -24.63 -23.82
CA GLN A 709 -12.00 -25.59 -23.42
C GLN A 709 -11.42 -25.36 -22.00
N THR A 710 -12.21 -24.78 -21.09
CA THR A 710 -11.84 -24.63 -19.67
C THR A 710 -13.08 -24.71 -18.77
N SER A 711 -12.90 -25.26 -17.57
CA SER A 711 -13.96 -25.28 -16.54
C SER A 711 -14.14 -23.96 -15.77
N MET A 712 -13.30 -22.95 -16.06
CA MET A 712 -13.43 -21.60 -15.53
C MET A 712 -13.06 -20.55 -16.60
N PRO A 713 -13.99 -20.21 -17.51
CA PRO A 713 -13.73 -19.27 -18.61
C PRO A 713 -13.93 -17.80 -18.23
N TYR A 714 -14.45 -17.50 -17.03
CA TYR A 714 -14.68 -16.13 -16.57
C TYR A 714 -14.16 -15.86 -15.16
N VAL A 715 -13.80 -14.60 -14.89
CA VAL A 715 -13.47 -14.09 -13.55
C VAL A 715 -14.21 -12.79 -13.23
N ARG A 716 -14.36 -12.50 -11.94
CA ARG A 716 -14.84 -11.21 -11.42
C ARG A 716 -13.86 -10.08 -11.74
N ALA A 717 -14.37 -9.03 -12.36
CA ALA A 717 -13.62 -7.88 -12.84
C ALA A 717 -13.05 -7.01 -11.70
N ASP A 718 -13.80 -6.83 -10.62
CA ASP A 718 -13.39 -6.06 -9.45
C ASP A 718 -12.23 -6.73 -8.71
N TRP A 719 -12.34 -8.04 -8.47
CA TRP A 719 -11.24 -8.86 -7.95
C TRP A 719 -10.03 -8.83 -8.87
N PHE A 720 -10.22 -9.01 -10.18
CA PHE A 720 -9.12 -8.98 -11.16
C PHE A 720 -8.38 -7.64 -11.12
N VAL A 721 -9.12 -6.53 -11.19
CA VAL A 721 -8.55 -5.18 -11.12
C VAL A 721 -7.82 -4.93 -9.81
N ALA A 722 -8.34 -5.42 -8.69
CA ALA A 722 -7.71 -5.25 -7.39
C ALA A 722 -6.46 -6.11 -7.18
N ASN A 723 -6.38 -7.30 -7.79
CA ASN A 723 -5.35 -8.31 -7.47
C ASN A 723 -4.34 -8.56 -8.59
N ALA A 724 -4.72 -8.52 -9.86
CA ALA A 724 -3.77 -8.62 -10.97
C ALA A 724 -2.93 -7.33 -11.16
N SER A 725 -3.31 -6.24 -10.48
CA SER A 725 -2.52 -5.00 -10.40
C SER A 725 -1.45 -5.02 -9.31
N ARG A 726 -1.33 -6.08 -8.49
CA ARG A 726 -0.31 -6.21 -7.43
C ARG A 726 0.47 -7.53 -7.53
N PRO A 727 1.68 -7.63 -6.94
CA PRO A 727 2.42 -8.88 -6.86
C PRO A 727 1.65 -9.97 -6.07
N PRO A 728 1.88 -11.27 -6.35
CA PRO A 728 2.78 -11.79 -7.39
C PRO A 728 2.19 -11.67 -8.81
N LEU A 729 0.85 -11.70 -8.95
CA LEU A 729 0.15 -11.71 -10.24
C LEU A 729 0.62 -10.62 -11.22
N TYR A 730 0.79 -9.39 -10.76
CA TYR A 730 1.28 -8.29 -11.62
C TYR A 730 2.65 -8.57 -12.23
N HIS A 731 3.56 -9.20 -11.49
CA HIS A 731 4.89 -9.56 -11.97
C HIS A 731 4.86 -10.81 -12.87
N ASN A 732 3.99 -11.77 -12.57
CA ASN A 732 3.89 -13.00 -13.34
C ASN A 732 3.17 -12.77 -14.69
N LEU A 733 2.04 -12.05 -14.69
CA LEU A 733 1.25 -11.76 -15.89
C LEU A 733 1.94 -10.79 -16.87
N LEU A 734 2.81 -9.90 -16.38
CA LEU A 734 3.62 -8.98 -17.18
C LEU A 734 5.07 -9.48 -17.41
N GLU A 735 5.44 -10.64 -16.87
CA GLU A 735 6.80 -11.22 -16.97
C GLU A 735 7.91 -10.26 -16.51
N ILE A 736 7.74 -9.63 -15.34
CA ILE A 736 8.75 -8.75 -14.74
C ILE A 736 9.83 -9.62 -14.05
N PRO A 737 11.08 -9.64 -14.56
CA PRO A 737 12.14 -10.47 -14.01
C PRO A 737 12.57 -10.00 -12.61
N GLU A 738 13.12 -10.92 -11.80
CA GLU A 738 13.66 -10.61 -10.48
C GLU A 738 14.88 -9.66 -10.51
N ASN A 739 15.63 -9.67 -11.61
CA ASN A 739 16.80 -8.82 -11.82
C ASN A 739 16.53 -7.82 -12.94
N LEU A 740 16.66 -6.53 -12.63
CA LEU A 740 16.32 -5.43 -13.54
C LEU A 740 17.11 -5.44 -14.85
N HIS A 741 18.36 -5.94 -14.84
CA HIS A 741 19.20 -6.00 -16.05
C HIS A 741 18.56 -6.84 -17.17
N VAL A 742 17.75 -7.85 -16.82
CA VAL A 742 17.00 -8.66 -17.80
C VAL A 742 15.89 -7.83 -18.47
N LEU A 743 15.25 -6.92 -17.74
CA LEU A 743 14.25 -5.99 -18.27
C LEU A 743 14.90 -4.86 -19.08
N GLU A 744 16.00 -4.28 -18.59
CA GLU A 744 16.79 -3.28 -19.32
C GLU A 744 17.24 -3.82 -20.69
N LYS A 745 17.72 -5.07 -20.73
CA LYS A 745 18.05 -5.77 -21.97
C LYS A 745 16.83 -6.06 -22.87
N LYS A 746 15.65 -6.38 -22.30
CA LYS A 746 14.37 -6.51 -23.05
C LYS A 746 13.91 -5.18 -23.68
N LEU A 747 14.47 -4.04 -23.24
CA LEU A 747 14.09 -2.69 -23.65
C LEU A 747 15.15 -1.93 -24.46
N ASP A 748 16.31 -2.53 -24.76
CA ASP A 748 17.51 -1.88 -25.36
C ASP A 748 18.05 -0.69 -24.52
N VAL A 749 18.16 -0.93 -23.21
CA VAL A 749 18.72 0.01 -22.23
C VAL A 749 19.96 -0.60 -21.58
N ASP A 750 21.00 0.22 -21.43
CA ASP A 750 22.20 -0.05 -20.64
C ASP A 750 22.50 1.23 -19.86
N PRO A 751 22.16 1.34 -18.57
CA PRO A 751 22.30 2.61 -17.85
C PRO A 751 23.75 3.09 -17.75
N CYS A 752 24.71 2.16 -17.70
CA CYS A 752 26.13 2.47 -17.57
C CYS A 752 26.69 3.00 -18.91
N ALA A 753 26.41 2.31 -20.02
CA ALA A 753 26.82 2.77 -21.33
C ALA A 753 26.07 4.05 -21.76
N ASP A 754 24.80 4.20 -21.40
CA ASP A 754 24.00 5.40 -21.67
C ASP A 754 24.54 6.62 -20.90
N PHE A 755 24.96 6.44 -19.63
CA PHE A 755 25.65 7.46 -18.85
C PHE A 755 26.99 7.83 -19.51
N LEU A 756 27.82 6.84 -19.85
CA LEU A 756 29.14 7.08 -20.46
C LEU A 756 29.01 7.82 -21.81
N ARG A 757 28.03 7.46 -22.64
CA ARG A 757 27.80 8.00 -23.99
C ARG A 757 26.95 9.28 -24.05
N ASN A 758 26.51 9.84 -22.92
CA ASN A 758 25.59 10.99 -22.84
C ASN A 758 24.23 10.76 -23.56
N LYS A 759 23.69 9.53 -23.50
CA LYS A 759 22.41 9.14 -24.13
C LYS A 759 21.22 9.28 -23.17
N LEU A 760 21.45 9.22 -21.86
CA LEU A 760 20.42 9.52 -20.84
C LEU A 760 20.30 11.03 -20.60
N VAL A 761 19.13 11.45 -20.07
CA VAL A 761 18.99 12.77 -19.41
C VAL A 761 18.55 12.60 -17.96
N ARG A 762 18.93 13.54 -17.10
CA ARG A 762 18.88 13.42 -15.63
C ARG A 762 18.24 14.64 -14.97
N ALA A 763 17.65 14.45 -13.79
CA ALA A 763 17.27 15.52 -12.86
C ALA A 763 17.41 15.07 -11.41
N GLY A 764 17.66 16.00 -10.48
CA GLY A 764 17.73 15.73 -9.04
C GLY A 764 17.04 16.82 -8.20
N PHE A 765 16.28 16.40 -7.21
CA PHE A 765 15.45 17.27 -6.37
C PHE A 765 15.41 16.80 -4.92
N ALA A 766 15.35 17.76 -4.00
CA ALA A 766 15.42 17.52 -2.54
C ALA A 766 14.07 17.14 -1.90
N THR A 767 12.97 17.31 -2.60
CA THR A 767 11.62 16.90 -2.18
C THR A 767 10.79 16.47 -3.38
N SER A 768 9.86 15.54 -3.15
CA SER A 768 8.89 15.06 -4.14
C SER A 768 7.51 14.87 -3.49
N GLY A 769 6.45 14.73 -4.28
CA GLY A 769 5.09 14.50 -3.76
C GLY A 769 4.90 13.17 -3.02
N VAL A 770 5.92 12.30 -2.98
CA VAL A 770 5.88 10.95 -2.39
C VAL A 770 7.06 10.65 -1.45
N SER A 771 8.06 11.53 -1.35
CA SER A 771 9.25 11.38 -0.51
C SER A 771 9.85 12.73 -0.08
N SER A 772 10.28 12.82 1.18
CA SER A 772 10.93 13.98 1.81
C SER A 772 12.46 14.00 1.69
N GLN A 773 13.05 12.96 1.08
CA GLN A 773 14.49 12.89 0.82
C GLN A 773 14.82 13.34 -0.60
N ASN A 774 16.11 13.53 -0.86
CA ASN A 774 16.67 13.64 -2.20
C ASN A 774 16.17 12.47 -3.07
N ARG A 775 15.78 12.78 -4.30
CA ARG A 775 15.46 11.82 -5.36
C ARG A 775 16.15 12.26 -6.64
N LEU A 776 16.71 11.31 -7.37
CA LEU A 776 17.32 11.53 -8.69
C LEU A 776 16.59 10.66 -9.70
N VAL A 777 16.35 11.18 -10.90
CA VAL A 777 15.67 10.45 -11.99
C VAL A 777 16.47 10.51 -13.27
N ASP A 778 16.67 9.34 -13.88
CA ASP A 778 17.24 9.19 -15.22
C ASP A 778 16.14 8.82 -16.22
N ARG A 779 16.28 9.33 -17.44
CA ARG A 779 15.47 8.97 -18.62
C ARG A 779 16.36 8.44 -19.72
N HIS A 780 16.17 7.17 -20.05
CA HIS A 780 16.83 6.46 -21.14
C HIS A 780 15.92 6.37 -22.36
N PRO A 781 16.43 6.55 -23.59
CA PRO A 781 15.74 6.10 -24.79
C PRO A 781 15.69 4.57 -24.80
N ALA A 782 14.50 4.00 -25.00
CA ALA A 782 14.22 2.57 -24.98
C ALA A 782 13.36 2.18 -26.19
N SER A 783 13.35 0.89 -26.54
CA SER A 783 12.73 0.32 -27.76
C SER A 783 11.29 0.77 -28.01
N TYR A 784 10.49 0.97 -26.95
CA TYR A 784 9.07 1.31 -27.04
C TYR A 784 8.73 2.75 -26.59
N GLY A 785 9.74 3.59 -26.36
CA GLY A 785 9.58 5.01 -25.98
C GLY A 785 10.65 5.48 -25.00
N ALA A 786 10.36 5.36 -23.71
CA ALA A 786 11.24 5.74 -22.62
C ALA A 786 11.34 4.64 -21.56
N TYR A 787 12.48 4.62 -20.88
CA TYR A 787 12.71 3.92 -19.62
C TYR A 787 13.16 4.98 -18.61
N TRP A 788 12.36 5.18 -17.57
CA TRP A 788 12.64 6.10 -16.48
C TRP A 788 13.05 5.30 -15.24
N LYS A 789 14.14 5.68 -14.58
CA LYS A 789 14.64 5.03 -13.36
C LYS A 789 14.90 6.10 -12.30
N SER A 790 14.24 5.97 -11.15
CA SER A 790 14.58 6.77 -9.96
C SER A 790 15.69 6.12 -9.16
N TYR A 791 16.39 6.94 -8.40
CA TYR A 791 17.31 6.56 -7.35
C TYR A 791 16.86 7.29 -6.10
N ASP A 792 16.46 6.52 -5.09
CA ASP A 792 15.83 7.03 -3.89
C ASP A 792 16.80 6.88 -2.70
N PHE A 793 16.88 7.90 -1.84
CA PHE A 793 17.97 8.04 -0.86
C PHE A 793 17.46 7.96 0.58
N LYS A 794 18.17 7.24 1.45
CA LYS A 794 17.82 7.11 2.88
C LYS A 794 18.15 8.34 3.73
N LYS A 795 19.07 9.20 3.27
CA LYS A 795 19.48 10.44 3.95
C LYS A 795 20.02 11.45 2.94
N ASN A 796 19.83 12.74 3.22
CA ASN A 796 20.39 13.86 2.44
C ASN A 796 21.87 14.17 2.76
N GLU A 797 22.64 13.17 3.19
CA GLU A 797 24.01 13.28 3.72
C GLU A 797 24.97 12.33 2.99
N GLY A 798 26.28 12.57 3.14
CA GLY A 798 27.32 11.73 2.53
C GLY A 798 27.18 11.65 1.00
N THR A 799 27.29 10.44 0.46
CA THR A 799 27.08 10.08 -0.95
C THR A 799 25.65 10.36 -1.45
N GLY A 800 24.68 10.57 -0.56
CA GLY A 800 23.31 10.98 -0.90
C GLY A 800 23.13 12.49 -1.13
N ASN A 801 24.17 13.32 -0.96
CA ASN A 801 24.09 14.75 -1.25
C ASN A 801 24.25 15.02 -2.76
N LEU A 802 23.14 15.14 -3.48
CA LEU A 802 23.11 15.27 -4.95
C LEU A 802 23.87 16.49 -5.51
N PHE A 803 24.01 17.58 -4.75
CA PHE A 803 24.78 18.75 -5.21
C PHE A 803 26.29 18.45 -5.26
N ARG A 804 26.77 17.53 -4.41
CA ARG A 804 28.17 17.11 -4.34
C ARG A 804 28.45 15.81 -5.12
N PHE A 805 27.46 14.93 -5.23
CA PHE A 805 27.57 13.63 -5.88
C PHE A 805 26.53 13.42 -7.02
N PRO A 806 26.48 14.28 -8.07
CA PRO A 806 25.49 14.16 -9.15
C PRO A 806 25.79 13.10 -10.22
N LEU A 807 26.97 12.47 -10.20
CA LEU A 807 27.51 11.64 -11.29
C LEU A 807 27.59 10.15 -10.95
N GLY A 808 26.62 9.66 -10.18
CA GLY A 808 26.43 8.23 -9.89
C GLY A 808 25.51 7.49 -10.89
N PRO A 809 25.10 6.26 -10.57
CA PRO A 809 25.46 5.51 -9.36
C PRO A 809 26.94 5.08 -9.33
N VAL A 810 27.36 4.41 -8.26
CA VAL A 810 28.64 3.69 -8.20
C VAL A 810 28.57 2.47 -9.14
N PHE A 811 29.38 2.45 -10.19
CA PHE A 811 29.51 1.30 -11.12
C PHE A 811 30.92 1.20 -11.71
N GLU A 812 31.29 0.02 -12.22
CA GLU A 812 32.62 -0.23 -12.79
C GLU A 812 32.84 0.57 -14.08
N GLY A 813 33.96 1.30 -14.15
CA GLY A 813 34.29 2.15 -15.31
C GLY A 813 33.66 3.54 -15.29
N ASN A 814 32.93 3.95 -14.24
CA ASN A 814 32.52 5.34 -14.06
C ASN A 814 33.78 6.23 -13.85
N PRO A 815 34.08 7.22 -14.71
CA PRO A 815 35.25 8.08 -14.52
C PRO A 815 35.08 9.08 -13.35
N PHE A 816 33.85 9.30 -12.88
CA PHE A 816 33.50 10.29 -11.86
C PHE A 816 33.23 9.68 -10.48
N MET A 817 33.95 8.62 -10.09
CA MET A 817 33.78 7.92 -8.80
C MET A 817 33.80 8.83 -7.55
N ARG A 818 34.46 10.00 -7.61
CA ARG A 818 34.48 10.98 -6.50
C ARG A 818 33.21 11.84 -6.40
N GLN A 819 32.34 11.76 -7.40
CA GLN A 819 31.04 12.40 -7.53
C GLN A 819 29.92 11.36 -7.76
N ALA A 820 30.21 10.06 -7.59
CA ALA A 820 29.23 8.99 -7.66
C ALA A 820 28.41 8.91 -6.35
N PHE A 821 27.14 8.54 -6.48
CA PHE A 821 26.19 8.42 -5.38
C PHE A 821 25.85 6.96 -5.08
N GLU A 822 25.35 6.72 -3.87
CA GLU A 822 24.81 5.44 -3.40
C GLU A 822 23.32 5.63 -3.08
N HIS A 823 22.47 4.73 -3.56
CA HIS A 823 21.01 4.80 -3.40
C HIS A 823 20.48 3.60 -2.58
N ALA A 824 19.27 3.73 -2.03
CA ALA A 824 18.64 2.68 -1.22
C ALA A 824 17.77 1.71 -2.05
N GLY A 825 17.42 2.12 -3.27
CA GLY A 825 16.51 1.45 -4.18
C GLY A 825 16.01 2.43 -5.23
N GLY A 826 14.90 2.12 -5.89
CA GLY A 826 14.29 3.00 -6.88
C GLY A 826 12.99 2.47 -7.48
N GLU A 827 12.34 3.32 -8.26
CA GLU A 827 11.17 3.04 -9.08
C GLU A 827 11.54 3.11 -10.56
N ILE A 828 11.03 2.18 -11.35
CA ILE A 828 11.20 2.14 -12.80
C ILE A 828 9.84 2.28 -13.45
N VAL A 829 9.73 3.24 -14.39
CA VAL A 829 8.54 3.45 -15.23
C VAL A 829 8.97 3.29 -16.70
N PHE A 830 8.49 2.24 -17.36
CA PHE A 830 8.88 1.90 -18.72
C PHE A 830 7.68 1.85 -19.66
N ASN A 831 7.86 2.27 -20.92
CA ASN A 831 6.81 2.13 -21.92
C ASN A 831 6.65 0.68 -22.39
N LEU A 832 5.40 0.23 -22.47
CA LEU A 832 5.00 -1.00 -23.17
C LEU A 832 4.87 -0.73 -24.69
N PRO A 833 4.86 -1.77 -25.55
CA PRO A 833 4.78 -1.59 -27.00
C PRO A 833 3.50 -0.85 -27.43
N ASN A 834 2.35 -1.21 -26.84
CA ASN A 834 1.07 -0.51 -27.00
C ASN A 834 1.03 0.95 -26.48
N GLY A 835 2.07 1.40 -25.77
CA GLY A 835 2.21 2.79 -25.31
C GLY A 835 1.71 3.08 -23.90
N LEU A 836 1.09 2.10 -23.23
CA LEU A 836 0.89 2.15 -21.78
C LEU A 836 2.25 2.03 -21.05
N GLN A 837 2.20 1.94 -19.72
CA GLN A 837 3.38 1.91 -18.85
C GLN A 837 3.35 0.68 -17.94
N GLY A 838 4.52 0.05 -17.79
CA GLY A 838 4.82 -0.93 -16.76
C GLY A 838 5.67 -0.30 -15.65
N TYR A 839 5.62 -0.90 -14.47
CA TYR A 839 6.17 -0.34 -13.23
C TYR A 839 6.97 -1.40 -12.46
N VAL A 840 8.12 -1.05 -11.91
CA VAL A 840 8.92 -1.95 -11.05
C VAL A 840 9.49 -1.16 -9.88
N LEU A 841 9.49 -1.73 -8.67
CA LEU A 841 10.30 -1.24 -7.56
C LEU A 841 11.51 -2.15 -7.38
N VAL A 842 12.66 -1.57 -7.04
CA VAL A 842 13.92 -2.32 -6.81
C VAL A 842 14.66 -1.90 -5.55
N ASP A 843 15.45 -2.83 -5.00
CA ASP A 843 16.42 -2.55 -3.95
C ASP A 843 17.71 -1.90 -4.48
N GLN A 844 18.62 -1.54 -3.57
CA GLN A 844 19.98 -1.02 -3.85
C GLN A 844 20.89 -1.97 -4.67
N LYS A 845 20.41 -3.14 -5.12
CA LYS A 845 21.12 -4.10 -5.96
C LYS A 845 20.37 -4.37 -7.27
N ASP A 846 19.42 -3.51 -7.64
CA ASP A 846 18.56 -3.64 -8.82
C ASP A 846 17.78 -4.97 -8.86
N ARG A 847 17.42 -5.51 -7.68
CA ARG A 847 16.54 -6.66 -7.53
C ARG A 847 15.11 -6.20 -7.28
N ARG A 848 14.15 -6.82 -7.96
CA ARG A 848 12.70 -6.55 -7.82
C ARG A 848 12.26 -6.69 -6.36
N ILE A 849 11.45 -5.75 -5.89
CA ILE A 849 10.76 -5.82 -4.60
C ILE A 849 9.25 -5.61 -4.78
N ASP A 850 8.47 -6.42 -4.08
CA ASP A 850 7.02 -6.48 -4.25
C ASP A 850 6.28 -5.39 -3.43
N VAL A 851 6.98 -4.69 -2.52
CA VAL A 851 6.48 -3.56 -1.71
C VAL A 851 7.61 -2.55 -1.47
N GLY A 852 7.35 -1.26 -1.67
CA GLY A 852 8.27 -0.16 -1.39
C GLY A 852 8.33 0.21 0.10
N PRO A 853 9.53 0.47 0.66
CA PRO A 853 9.67 0.81 2.08
C PRO A 853 9.11 2.21 2.39
N ILE A 854 8.13 2.26 3.30
CA ILE A 854 7.43 3.49 3.74
C ILE A 854 8.41 4.54 4.31
N GLU A 855 9.55 4.12 4.86
CA GLU A 855 10.64 5.00 5.30
C GLU A 855 11.20 5.90 4.18
N VAL A 856 11.05 5.49 2.92
CA VAL A 856 11.64 6.16 1.75
C VAL A 856 10.56 6.79 0.87
N VAL A 857 9.46 6.07 0.60
CA VAL A 857 8.40 6.53 -0.32
C VAL A 857 7.03 5.95 0.11
N GLY A 858 5.93 6.74 0.02
CA GLY A 858 4.61 6.32 0.50
C GLY A 858 3.41 6.64 -0.41
N ASP A 859 2.38 5.77 -0.37
CA ASP A 859 1.10 5.94 -1.07
C ASP A 859 0.11 6.75 -0.20
N ALA A 860 0.01 8.04 -0.46
CA ALA A 860 -0.88 8.96 0.25
C ALA A 860 -2.38 8.67 0.04
N LEU A 861 -2.76 7.96 -1.03
CA LEU A 861 -4.14 7.55 -1.31
C LEU A 861 -4.50 6.20 -0.68
N LYS A 862 -3.52 5.52 -0.06
CA LYS A 862 -3.61 4.14 0.43
C LYS A 862 -4.24 3.20 -0.60
N THR A 863 -3.80 3.27 -1.85
CA THR A 863 -4.44 2.59 -2.99
C THR A 863 -4.46 1.07 -2.83
N ALA A 864 -3.42 0.50 -2.18
CA ALA A 864 -3.34 -0.90 -1.83
C ALA A 864 -4.00 -1.28 -0.47
N GLY A 865 -4.64 -0.32 0.22
CA GLY A 865 -5.17 -0.43 1.59
C GLY A 865 -4.21 0.07 2.68
N THR A 866 -2.91 0.13 2.38
CA THR A 866 -1.85 0.62 3.28
C THR A 866 -1.13 1.82 2.65
N SER A 867 -0.31 2.54 3.43
CA SER A 867 0.55 3.62 2.90
C SER A 867 1.84 3.12 2.22
N ALA A 868 2.03 1.81 2.06
CA ALA A 868 3.14 1.25 1.31
C ALA A 868 2.87 1.32 -0.20
N ILE A 869 3.89 1.62 -1.00
CA ILE A 869 3.76 1.62 -2.46
C ILE A 869 3.84 0.18 -2.97
N VAL A 870 2.82 -0.24 -3.70
CA VAL A 870 2.77 -1.55 -4.37
C VAL A 870 2.99 -1.34 -5.87
N PRO A 871 3.97 -2.03 -6.50
CA PRO A 871 4.23 -1.90 -7.93
C PRO A 871 3.02 -2.37 -8.74
N GLY A 872 2.81 -1.73 -9.89
CA GLY A 872 1.54 -1.81 -10.59
C GLY A 872 0.52 -0.86 -9.95
N LEU A 873 -0.14 -1.28 -8.87
CA LEU A 873 -1.31 -0.60 -8.30
C LEU A 873 -1.08 0.85 -7.85
N SER A 874 -0.19 1.07 -6.87
CA SER A 874 0.09 2.43 -6.37
C SER A 874 0.78 3.29 -7.43
N CYS A 875 1.64 2.67 -8.26
CA CYS A 875 2.31 3.35 -9.36
C CYS A 875 1.32 3.83 -10.44
N MET A 876 0.32 3.03 -10.83
CA MET A 876 -0.73 3.43 -11.79
C MET A 876 -1.59 4.58 -11.28
N ALA A 877 -1.85 4.64 -9.97
CA ALA A 877 -2.57 5.75 -9.33
C ALA A 877 -1.72 7.03 -9.27
N CYS A 878 -0.42 6.93 -8.96
CA CYS A 878 0.49 8.08 -8.96
C CYS A 878 0.75 8.61 -10.39
N HIS A 879 1.06 7.70 -11.32
CA HIS A 879 1.28 7.98 -12.73
C HIS A 879 -0.01 7.98 -13.56
N GLN A 880 -1.13 8.40 -12.96
CA GLN A 880 -2.45 8.38 -13.61
C GLN A 880 -2.48 9.12 -14.96
N LEU A 881 -1.69 10.19 -15.11
CA LEU A 881 -1.50 10.97 -16.33
C LEU A 881 -0.11 10.78 -16.97
N GLY A 882 0.61 9.70 -16.65
CA GLY A 882 1.97 9.41 -17.10
C GLY A 882 3.05 9.92 -16.12
N ILE A 883 4.23 10.27 -16.63
CA ILE A 883 5.35 10.74 -15.79
C ILE A 883 4.96 12.01 -15.01
N VAL A 884 5.07 11.96 -13.69
CA VAL A 884 4.78 13.08 -12.79
C VAL A 884 5.82 14.19 -13.00
N PRO A 885 5.42 15.44 -13.28
CA PRO A 885 6.37 16.55 -13.45
C PRO A 885 7.16 16.87 -12.17
N PHE A 886 8.44 17.13 -12.34
CA PHE A 886 9.37 17.53 -11.28
C PHE A 886 10.17 18.76 -11.72
N LYS A 887 10.87 19.41 -10.77
CA LYS A 887 11.81 20.50 -11.06
C LYS A 887 13.21 20.03 -10.70
N ASP A 888 14.15 20.03 -11.64
CA ASP A 888 15.56 19.86 -11.31
C ASP A 888 16.06 21.03 -10.44
N THR A 889 16.87 20.70 -9.44
CA THR A 889 17.61 21.67 -8.62
C THR A 889 19.12 21.53 -8.74
N VAL A 890 19.63 20.44 -9.33
CA VAL A 890 21.08 20.17 -9.38
C VAL A 890 21.78 21.08 -10.41
N ARG A 891 21.19 21.30 -11.59
CA ARG A 891 21.74 22.24 -12.60
C ARG A 891 21.70 23.69 -12.09
N GLU A 892 20.69 24.06 -11.30
CA GLU A 892 20.58 25.39 -10.69
C GLU A 892 21.58 25.59 -9.54
N GLY A 893 21.92 24.52 -8.79
CA GLY A 893 22.82 24.54 -7.63
C GLY A 893 24.23 24.00 -7.90
N LEU A 894 24.73 24.13 -9.13
CA LEU A 894 25.95 23.48 -9.63
C LEU A 894 27.18 23.72 -8.73
N ALA A 895 27.59 22.70 -7.97
CA ALA A 895 28.69 22.75 -7.00
C ALA A 895 29.93 21.89 -7.39
N VAL A 896 29.96 21.39 -8.63
CA VAL A 896 31.08 20.63 -9.23
C VAL A 896 31.64 21.38 -10.45
N ALA A 897 32.94 21.24 -10.69
CA ALA A 897 33.68 22.03 -11.69
C ALA A 897 34.66 21.17 -12.51
N GLY A 898 35.14 21.71 -13.64
CA GLY A 898 35.94 20.98 -14.63
C GLY A 898 35.10 19.93 -15.37
N GLU A 899 35.72 18.84 -15.79
CA GLU A 899 35.09 17.72 -16.52
C GLU A 899 33.80 17.19 -15.84
N ALA A 900 33.73 17.22 -14.51
CA ALA A 900 32.53 16.84 -13.76
C ALA A 900 31.39 17.87 -13.88
N GLY A 901 31.71 19.17 -13.94
CA GLY A 901 30.74 20.24 -14.24
C GLY A 901 30.21 20.11 -15.67
N GLU A 902 31.11 19.94 -16.63
CA GLU A 902 30.76 19.70 -18.04
C GLU A 902 29.87 18.45 -18.21
N LYS A 903 30.16 17.36 -17.50
CA LYS A 903 29.31 16.16 -17.49
C LYS A 903 27.92 16.42 -16.91
N VAL A 904 27.80 17.22 -15.85
CA VAL A 904 26.50 17.65 -15.32
C VAL A 904 25.74 18.50 -16.35
N GLU A 905 26.41 19.45 -17.02
CA GLU A 905 25.77 20.27 -18.05
C GLU A 905 25.25 19.47 -19.25
N MET A 906 25.91 18.36 -19.60
CA MET A 906 25.48 17.42 -20.64
C MET A 906 24.30 16.54 -20.21
N LEU A 907 24.34 15.98 -18.99
CA LEU A 907 23.33 15.01 -18.54
C LEU A 907 22.05 15.67 -17.98
N TYR A 908 22.16 16.83 -17.33
CA TYR A 908 21.03 17.53 -16.73
C TYR A 908 20.55 18.64 -17.69
N PRO A 909 19.54 18.43 -18.54
CA PRO A 909 19.10 19.44 -19.51
C PRO A 909 18.41 20.63 -18.83
N GLU A 910 18.34 21.77 -19.51
CA GLU A 910 17.54 22.91 -19.07
C GLU A 910 16.05 22.54 -18.94
N LYS A 911 15.32 23.17 -18.00
CA LYS A 911 13.91 22.87 -17.74
C LYS A 911 13.04 22.81 -19.01
N PRO A 912 13.11 23.76 -19.98
CA PRO A 912 12.28 23.69 -21.19
C PRO A 912 12.58 22.48 -22.09
N ALA A 913 13.77 21.88 -21.99
CA ALA A 913 14.12 20.65 -22.69
C ALA A 913 13.63 19.40 -21.95
N MET A 914 13.74 19.36 -20.62
CA MET A 914 13.13 18.29 -19.80
C MET A 914 11.60 18.28 -19.92
N ASP A 915 10.96 19.44 -19.84
CA ASP A 915 9.51 19.62 -20.00
C ASP A 915 9.00 19.03 -21.33
N ARG A 916 9.75 19.22 -22.43
CA ARG A 916 9.43 18.65 -23.75
C ARG A 916 9.51 17.12 -23.79
N LEU A 917 10.43 16.52 -23.02
CA LEU A 917 10.57 15.05 -22.95
C LEU A 917 9.46 14.44 -22.09
N ILE A 918 9.16 15.04 -20.93
CA ILE A 918 8.03 14.64 -20.08
C ILE A 918 6.72 14.75 -20.87
N ALA A 919 6.48 15.88 -21.55
CA ALA A 919 5.28 16.10 -22.35
C ALA A 919 5.14 15.11 -23.52
N LYS A 920 6.25 14.71 -24.17
CA LYS A 920 6.26 13.69 -25.24
C LYS A 920 5.85 12.33 -24.70
N ASP A 921 6.45 11.89 -23.59
CA ASP A 921 6.21 10.57 -23.02
C ASP A 921 4.79 10.49 -22.42
N GLN A 922 4.34 11.57 -21.76
CA GLN A 922 2.96 11.76 -21.31
C GLN A 922 1.96 11.71 -22.48
N ALA A 923 2.25 12.34 -23.62
CA ALA A 923 1.35 12.31 -24.77
C ALA A 923 1.20 10.90 -25.37
N ARG A 924 2.27 10.09 -25.37
CA ARG A 924 2.21 8.68 -25.79
C ARG A 924 1.33 7.86 -24.84
N TYR A 925 1.55 7.98 -23.53
CA TYR A 925 0.75 7.25 -22.53
C TYR A 925 -0.73 7.66 -22.56
N LEU A 926 -1.04 8.97 -22.61
CA LEU A 926 -2.43 9.44 -22.61
C LEU A 926 -3.19 8.99 -23.85
N LYS A 927 -2.55 8.91 -25.02
CA LYS A 927 -3.17 8.35 -26.24
C LYS A 927 -3.53 6.88 -26.03
N ALA A 928 -2.61 6.05 -25.54
CA ALA A 928 -2.86 4.63 -25.30
C ALA A 928 -3.92 4.40 -24.20
N LEU A 929 -3.97 5.27 -23.19
CA LEU A 929 -5.00 5.27 -22.16
C LEU A 929 -6.39 5.60 -22.74
N GLU A 930 -6.49 6.62 -23.61
CA GLU A 930 -7.72 7.00 -24.30
C GLU A 930 -8.18 5.89 -25.26
N GLU A 931 -7.26 5.27 -26.00
CA GLU A 931 -7.55 4.11 -26.86
C GLU A 931 -8.03 2.89 -26.05
N ALA A 932 -7.54 2.67 -24.83
CA ALA A 932 -7.96 1.56 -23.97
C ALA A 932 -9.27 1.81 -23.19
N THR A 933 -9.61 3.06 -22.89
CA THR A 933 -10.67 3.37 -21.90
C THR A 933 -11.76 4.33 -22.41
N GLY A 934 -11.48 5.11 -23.45
CA GLY A 934 -12.41 6.09 -24.02
C GLY A 934 -13.72 5.45 -24.49
N THR A 935 -13.68 4.20 -24.97
CA THR A 935 -14.87 3.42 -25.33
C THR A 935 -15.88 3.27 -24.18
N PHE A 936 -15.46 3.35 -22.91
CA PHE A 936 -16.34 3.27 -21.74
C PHE A 936 -16.53 4.62 -21.02
N LEU A 937 -15.48 5.43 -20.98
CA LEU A 937 -15.48 6.71 -20.26
C LEU A 937 -16.07 7.86 -21.11
N MET A 938 -15.75 7.96 -22.39
CA MET A 938 -16.14 9.08 -23.26
C MET A 938 -17.42 8.77 -24.05
N GLN A 939 -18.50 8.51 -23.31
CA GLN A 939 -19.85 8.25 -23.85
C GLN A 939 -20.88 9.28 -23.35
N GLY A 940 -22.02 9.36 -24.03
CA GLY A 940 -23.14 10.23 -23.62
C GLY A 940 -22.73 11.71 -23.53
N GLU A 941 -23.06 12.34 -22.40
CA GLU A 941 -22.68 13.73 -22.09
C GLU A 941 -21.17 13.91 -21.87
N ASP A 942 -20.43 12.83 -21.61
CA ASP A 942 -18.98 12.85 -21.36
C ASP A 942 -18.13 12.71 -22.62
N ARG A 943 -18.75 12.55 -23.80
CA ARG A 943 -18.08 12.26 -25.07
C ARG A 943 -16.96 13.26 -25.42
N GLU A 944 -17.17 14.53 -25.09
CA GLU A 944 -16.23 15.63 -25.40
C GLU A 944 -15.31 15.99 -24.21
N LYS A 945 -15.36 15.23 -23.09
CA LYS A 945 -14.43 15.42 -21.96
C LYS A 945 -13.05 14.85 -22.31
N SER A 946 -11.98 15.45 -21.77
CA SER A 946 -10.65 14.86 -21.92
C SER A 946 -10.52 13.63 -21.03
N ILE A 947 -9.74 12.63 -21.45
CA ILE A 947 -9.34 11.52 -20.58
C ILE A 947 -8.69 12.00 -19.25
N ARG A 948 -8.16 13.24 -19.23
CA ARG A 948 -7.60 13.96 -18.06
C ARG A 948 -8.62 14.49 -17.05
N ASP A 949 -9.91 14.28 -17.29
CA ASP A 949 -11.02 14.76 -16.45
C ASP A 949 -11.76 13.60 -15.74
N PHE A 950 -11.38 12.33 -15.99
CA PHE A 950 -11.92 11.14 -15.33
C PHE A 950 -10.95 10.60 -14.25
N PRO A 951 -11.45 9.94 -13.17
CA PRO A 951 -10.61 9.31 -12.16
C PRO A 951 -9.72 8.19 -12.73
N GLU A 952 -8.58 7.94 -12.09
CA GLU A 952 -7.76 6.75 -12.39
C GLU A 952 -8.54 5.47 -12.05
N SER A 953 -8.80 4.64 -13.07
CA SER A 953 -9.77 3.56 -13.00
C SER A 953 -9.31 2.35 -12.18
N VAL A 954 -8.03 1.96 -12.25
CA VAL A 954 -7.53 0.75 -11.57
C VAL A 954 -7.50 0.96 -10.05
N GLY A 955 -6.88 2.05 -9.60
CA GLY A 955 -6.79 2.40 -8.18
C GLY A 955 -8.13 2.77 -7.55
N ALA A 956 -9.08 3.35 -8.31
CA ALA A 956 -10.43 3.60 -7.81
C ALA A 956 -11.18 2.28 -7.50
N ILE A 957 -11.18 1.35 -8.46
CA ILE A 957 -11.86 0.06 -8.30
C ILE A 957 -11.16 -0.83 -7.27
N ALA A 958 -9.82 -0.82 -7.21
CA ALA A 958 -9.06 -1.53 -6.18
C ALA A 958 -9.37 -1.03 -4.75
N ARG A 959 -9.47 0.29 -4.54
CA ARG A 959 -9.90 0.85 -3.24
C ARG A 959 -11.35 0.53 -2.92
N ALA A 960 -12.24 0.48 -3.91
CA ALA A 960 -13.63 0.07 -3.71
C ALA A 960 -13.75 -1.40 -3.31
N TYR A 961 -12.98 -2.28 -3.97
CA TYR A 961 -12.94 -3.72 -3.69
C TYR A 961 -12.47 -4.02 -2.25
N LEU A 962 -11.45 -3.30 -1.77
CA LEU A 962 -10.86 -3.50 -0.43
C LEU A 962 -11.79 -3.09 0.74
N LYS A 963 -12.98 -2.54 0.49
CA LYS A 963 -13.96 -2.23 1.54
C LYS A 963 -14.55 -3.50 2.15
N ASP A 964 -14.81 -3.42 3.45
CA ASP A 964 -15.60 -4.40 4.19
C ASP A 964 -17.03 -4.51 3.62
N LEU A 965 -17.61 -5.70 3.72
CA LEU A 965 -18.86 -6.11 3.08
C LEU A 965 -20.06 -5.90 4.00
N GLY A 966 -20.97 -5.00 3.65
CA GLY A 966 -22.28 -4.87 4.28
C GLY A 966 -23.30 -5.92 3.81
N PRO A 967 -24.50 -5.97 4.43
CA PRO A 967 -25.59 -6.83 3.98
C PRO A 967 -25.97 -6.62 2.50
N GLU A 968 -25.92 -5.36 2.04
CA GLU A 968 -26.14 -4.93 0.67
C GLU A 968 -25.14 -5.56 -0.31
N ASP A 969 -23.86 -5.55 0.04
CA ASP A 969 -22.79 -6.07 -0.82
C ASP A 969 -22.86 -7.60 -0.91
N VAL A 970 -23.06 -8.28 0.22
CA VAL A 970 -23.19 -9.75 0.26
C VAL A 970 -24.45 -10.23 -0.48
N ALA A 971 -25.56 -9.46 -0.40
CA ALA A 971 -26.75 -9.73 -1.20
C ALA A 971 -26.47 -9.58 -2.71
N ALA A 972 -25.78 -8.51 -3.11
CA ALA A 972 -25.41 -8.28 -4.50
C ALA A 972 -24.45 -9.35 -5.06
N GLU A 973 -23.47 -9.81 -4.26
CA GLU A 973 -22.52 -10.87 -4.63
C GLU A 973 -23.18 -12.26 -4.77
N PHE A 974 -24.32 -12.52 -4.14
CA PHE A 974 -25.08 -13.76 -4.27
C PHE A 974 -26.31 -13.67 -5.19
N GLY A 975 -26.63 -12.49 -5.72
CA GLY A 975 -27.83 -12.31 -6.54
C GLY A 975 -29.13 -12.34 -5.73
N VAL A 976 -29.14 -11.70 -4.55
CA VAL A 976 -30.32 -11.54 -3.69
C VAL A 976 -30.81 -10.09 -3.78
N ALA A 977 -32.09 -9.88 -4.08
CA ALA A 977 -32.62 -8.56 -4.49
C ALA A 977 -32.99 -7.61 -3.32
N ASP A 978 -33.23 -8.16 -2.12
CA ASP A 978 -33.41 -7.42 -0.86
C ASP A 978 -32.36 -7.88 0.17
N PRO A 979 -31.49 -7.00 0.69
CA PRO A 979 -30.53 -7.34 1.76
C PRO A 979 -31.18 -7.97 3.00
N LYS A 980 -32.46 -7.66 3.28
CA LYS A 980 -33.23 -8.28 4.38
C LYS A 980 -33.52 -9.76 4.14
N GLU A 981 -33.67 -10.17 2.88
CA GLU A 981 -33.81 -11.57 2.51
C GLU A 981 -32.48 -12.30 2.76
N MET A 982 -31.34 -11.72 2.37
CA MET A 982 -30.02 -12.28 2.66
C MET A 982 -29.78 -12.42 4.19
N VAL A 983 -30.13 -11.40 4.97
CA VAL A 983 -30.10 -11.46 6.45
C VAL A 983 -31.03 -12.55 7.00
N ALA A 984 -32.19 -12.78 6.40
CA ALA A 984 -33.08 -13.88 6.77
C ALA A 984 -32.49 -15.26 6.42
N MET A 985 -31.84 -15.42 5.26
CA MET A 985 -31.14 -16.65 4.87
C MET A 985 -30.01 -16.98 5.87
N ILE A 986 -29.19 -16.00 6.26
CA ILE A 986 -28.12 -16.17 7.27
C ILE A 986 -28.73 -16.53 8.63
N ARG A 987 -29.85 -15.92 9.02
CA ARG A 987 -30.54 -16.20 10.28
C ARG A 987 -31.14 -17.62 10.32
N ALA A 988 -31.59 -18.14 9.18
CA ALA A 988 -32.07 -19.51 9.05
C ALA A 988 -30.91 -20.53 9.04
N ASN A 989 -29.88 -20.30 8.22
CA ASN A 989 -28.82 -21.26 7.97
C ASN A 989 -27.75 -21.27 9.09
N LYS A 990 -27.40 -22.45 9.63
CA LYS A 990 -26.36 -22.56 10.68
C LYS A 990 -24.94 -22.50 10.12
N LYS A 991 -24.68 -23.15 8.98
CA LYS A 991 -23.37 -23.20 8.33
C LYS A 991 -22.92 -21.82 7.84
N LEU A 992 -23.82 -21.00 7.28
CA LEU A 992 -23.51 -19.60 6.95
C LEU A 992 -23.05 -18.79 8.17
N ARG A 993 -23.71 -18.91 9.32
CA ARG A 993 -23.23 -18.25 10.56
C ARG A 993 -21.87 -18.77 11.02
N GLN A 994 -21.61 -20.07 10.86
CA GLN A 994 -20.30 -20.68 11.15
C GLN A 994 -19.19 -20.29 10.16
N LEU A 995 -19.54 -19.78 8.98
CA LEU A 995 -18.62 -19.20 7.99
C LEU A 995 -18.34 -17.71 8.25
N GLY A 996 -18.72 -17.17 9.41
CA GLY A 996 -18.41 -15.78 9.79
C GLY A 996 -19.43 -14.74 9.30
N LEU A 997 -20.51 -15.11 8.61
CA LEU A 997 -21.55 -14.17 8.16
C LEU A 997 -22.45 -13.62 9.30
N ALA A 998 -22.21 -14.03 10.55
CA ALA A 998 -23.02 -13.64 11.71
C ALA A 998 -23.13 -12.11 11.98
N PRO A 999 -22.08 -11.26 11.79
CA PRO A 999 -22.17 -9.81 12.03
C PRO A 999 -23.25 -9.10 11.18
N LEU A 1000 -23.51 -9.60 9.97
CA LEU A 1000 -24.52 -9.08 9.05
C LEU A 1000 -25.93 -9.12 9.66
N LEU A 1001 -26.18 -10.01 10.63
CA LEU A 1001 -27.46 -10.10 11.34
C LEU A 1001 -27.74 -8.89 12.24
N ALA A 1002 -26.69 -8.15 12.62
CA ALA A 1002 -26.74 -6.90 13.38
C ALA A 1002 -26.53 -5.65 12.50
N GLY A 1003 -26.42 -5.82 11.17
CA GLY A 1003 -26.08 -4.74 10.23
C GLY A 1003 -24.59 -4.36 10.23
N ALA A 1004 -23.72 -5.12 10.90
CA ALA A 1004 -22.28 -4.90 10.87
C ALA A 1004 -21.65 -5.59 9.65
N ALA A 1005 -20.61 -4.99 9.09
CA ALA A 1005 -19.89 -5.51 7.93
C ALA A 1005 -18.94 -6.68 8.28
N ILE A 1006 -18.61 -7.51 7.29
CA ILE A 1006 -17.57 -8.56 7.40
C ILE A 1006 -16.31 -8.17 6.61
N LYS A 1007 -15.14 -8.66 7.03
CA LYS A 1007 -13.87 -8.30 6.40
C LYS A 1007 -13.74 -8.89 4.99
N ARG A 1008 -13.33 -8.06 4.02
CA ARG A 1008 -13.03 -8.50 2.65
C ARG A 1008 -12.02 -9.65 2.62
N MET A 1009 -10.93 -9.51 3.39
CA MET A 1009 -9.84 -10.48 3.47
C MET A 1009 -10.30 -11.85 3.98
N ASP A 1010 -11.21 -11.90 4.95
CA ASP A 1010 -11.74 -13.18 5.47
C ASP A 1010 -12.69 -13.85 4.46
N TRP A 1011 -13.36 -13.04 3.62
CA TRP A 1011 -14.29 -13.48 2.58
C TRP A 1011 -13.59 -14.17 1.41
N ASP A 1012 -12.52 -13.55 0.92
CA ASP A 1012 -11.82 -13.93 -0.31
C ASP A 1012 -10.49 -14.69 -0.10
N SER A 1013 -10.01 -14.80 1.14
CA SER A 1013 -8.77 -15.54 1.44
C SER A 1013 -8.80 -17.01 1.00
N LEU A 1014 -7.77 -17.39 0.23
CA LEU A 1014 -7.34 -18.77 -0.05
C LEU A 1014 -6.14 -19.18 0.82
N GLU A 1015 -5.75 -18.36 1.80
CA GLU A 1015 -4.55 -18.65 2.61
C GLU A 1015 -4.75 -19.92 3.44
N GLY A 1016 -3.87 -20.91 3.22
CA GLY A 1016 -3.98 -22.25 3.79
C GLY A 1016 -5.19 -23.09 3.33
N ARG A 1017 -5.94 -22.65 2.30
CA ARG A 1017 -7.21 -23.26 1.88
C ARG A 1017 -7.34 -23.42 0.36
N ALA A 1018 -7.85 -24.57 -0.08
CA ALA A 1018 -8.13 -24.83 -1.50
C ALA A 1018 -9.42 -24.16 -2.02
N ILE A 1019 -10.20 -23.52 -1.14
CA ILE A 1019 -11.45 -22.78 -1.43
C ILE A 1019 -11.60 -21.62 -0.43
N SER A 1020 -12.26 -20.55 -0.86
CA SER A 1020 -12.54 -19.34 -0.06
C SER A 1020 -13.82 -19.46 0.79
N THR A 1021 -13.99 -18.52 1.71
CA THR A 1021 -15.22 -18.39 2.52
C THR A 1021 -16.43 -18.07 1.64
N PHE A 1022 -16.27 -17.21 0.62
CA PHE A 1022 -17.29 -16.98 -0.42
C PHE A 1022 -17.72 -18.29 -1.11
N GLN A 1023 -16.77 -19.14 -1.52
CA GLN A 1023 -17.08 -20.39 -2.21
C GLN A 1023 -17.82 -21.39 -1.33
N GLU A 1024 -17.49 -21.49 -0.04
CA GLU A 1024 -18.26 -22.30 0.90
C GLU A 1024 -19.68 -21.77 1.10
N ALA A 1025 -19.85 -20.44 1.24
CA ALA A 1025 -21.16 -19.82 1.42
C ALA A 1025 -22.04 -19.93 0.15
N ALA A 1026 -21.47 -19.71 -1.03
CA ALA A 1026 -22.14 -19.91 -2.32
C ALA A 1026 -22.55 -21.38 -2.54
N HIS A 1027 -21.73 -22.34 -2.09
CA HIS A 1027 -22.05 -23.76 -2.18
C HIS A 1027 -23.19 -24.16 -1.23
N GLU A 1028 -23.18 -23.64 0.00
CA GLU A 1028 -24.26 -23.81 0.99
C GLU A 1028 -25.60 -23.22 0.52
N LEU A 1029 -25.55 -22.11 -0.23
CA LEU A 1029 -26.70 -21.52 -0.93
C LEU A 1029 -27.08 -22.25 -2.25
N GLY A 1030 -26.36 -23.32 -2.63
CA GLY A 1030 -26.60 -24.08 -3.86
C GLY A 1030 -26.29 -23.32 -5.16
N LEU A 1031 -25.63 -22.16 -5.08
CA LEU A 1031 -25.34 -21.28 -6.22
C LEU A 1031 -24.32 -21.90 -7.19
N GLY A 1032 -23.46 -22.82 -6.73
CA GLY A 1032 -22.54 -23.56 -7.57
C GLY A 1032 -21.80 -24.66 -6.79
N THR A 1033 -20.76 -25.23 -7.41
CA THR A 1033 -19.77 -26.09 -6.74
C THR A 1033 -18.39 -25.42 -6.76
N PRO A 1034 -17.62 -25.42 -5.66
CA PRO A 1034 -16.34 -24.70 -5.63
C PRO A 1034 -15.35 -25.19 -6.69
N TYR A 1035 -14.73 -24.23 -7.39
CA TYR A 1035 -13.51 -24.45 -8.13
C TYR A 1035 -12.34 -24.49 -7.14
N ARG A 1036 -11.62 -25.62 -7.09
CA ARG A 1036 -10.46 -25.77 -6.24
C ARG A 1036 -9.21 -25.32 -6.98
N VAL A 1037 -8.45 -24.44 -6.35
CA VAL A 1037 -7.02 -24.28 -6.61
C VAL A 1037 -6.32 -25.54 -6.08
N TYR A 1038 -5.25 -25.96 -6.75
CA TYR A 1038 -4.43 -27.14 -6.45
C TYR A 1038 -2.95 -26.79 -6.54
#